data_AF-A0A2B7Y8N6-F1
#
_entry.id   AF-A0A2B7Y8N6-F1
#
_cell.length_a   1.000
_cell.length_b   1.000
_cell.length_c   1.000
_cell.angle_alpha   90.00
_cell.angle_beta   90.00
_cell.angle_gamma   90.00
#
_symmetry.space_group_name_H-M   'P 1'
#
loop_
_entity.id
_entity.type
_entity.pdbx_description
1 polymer ?
#
loop_
_entity_poly.entity_id
_entity_poly.type
_entity_poly.pdbx_seq_one_letter_code
_entity_poly.pdbx_strand_id
1 'polypeptide(L)'
;MLSDLPSDIIYHIVTFLPTASCVNNVARTCKALYGIVSADDYRIFQAFVQTRFASIDTPPFWVDAARALTSRSRAFERKAIIGRFVLTPHNARRIGHPRTVRTDHPTLGYRPVIDSYEVWCGNSWKDRKEVLVWGAGADLNIRVTDLNRFGNSSARDSVDTRAGSAGRRHSIAKSQEGVTWAVFNNLHGVNSWDDISGVHALPWTKGEPGSESEDVIFGRRNGSLVRMSISAGTGTTELKKRYVTGDSNNLEKTDLSEGPQRVLAATLGRRSIAFFRADAEGDEVQPLDELKTTAHGFARHKCSRLLCDERIAIGSDGAIDKISVFDLAPDGVTKTRDIEMDSFDDGGLGKKSQVHTIEPLPVTAHTGGRPGDLFLAGWEDSKIRLHDLRSPKPFVSSFIDTVDDSPIYNIQPIGRDRFLVGSGVNATVKFFDMRMPNRYTYLDARPTPLSCPQQPNSTSTSHMSPKAYPRRDVSIFLSNRPPTHPSSRAPLFRDNLRYRGPIYTMSLPSPSSSSLYVGVEANVIRLDFAATDDISGPHRQWYEQNLGLGLDLDGVTADASTGPGSGQGPTADHHTHVQRVHDANLRPFELSCYERPLLEDRGKGVKLMMQHPFSKAVSEREGAVGGEGDAEREGVFGWDRRWWQPLVKGKKRIRGRWTRGSQGGV
;
A
#
# COMPACT_ATOMS: atom_id res chain seq x y z
N MET A 1 19.16 -41.96 1.43
CA MET A 1 18.89 -41.44 2.79
C MET A 1 17.73 -40.45 2.84
N LEU A 2 17.75 -39.30 2.14
CA LEU A 2 16.58 -38.39 2.13
C LEU A 2 15.43 -38.88 1.24
N SER A 3 15.76 -39.54 0.13
CA SER A 3 14.81 -40.15 -0.83
C SER A 3 14.04 -41.34 -0.29
N ASP A 4 14.49 -41.92 0.82
CA ASP A 4 13.94 -43.15 1.39
C ASP A 4 12.96 -42.84 2.54
N LEU A 5 12.80 -41.55 2.87
CA LEU A 5 11.87 -41.07 3.88
C LEU A 5 10.43 -41.08 3.33
N PRO A 6 9.42 -41.37 4.17
CA PRO A 6 8.02 -41.16 3.81
C PRO A 6 7.76 -39.71 3.39
N SER A 7 6.82 -39.51 2.47
CA SER A 7 6.44 -38.17 1.98
C SER A 7 6.10 -37.23 3.12
N ASP A 8 5.40 -37.69 4.16
CA ASP A 8 4.99 -36.88 5.33
C ASP A 8 6.17 -36.31 6.10
N ILE A 9 7.27 -37.05 6.19
CA ILE A 9 8.50 -36.57 6.83
C ILE A 9 9.16 -35.50 5.96
N ILE A 10 9.13 -35.66 4.64
CA ILE A 10 9.64 -34.65 3.70
C ILE A 10 8.79 -33.38 3.76
N TYR A 11 7.46 -33.48 3.84
CA TYR A 11 6.56 -32.35 4.09
C TYR A 11 6.92 -31.62 5.39
N HIS A 12 7.18 -32.38 6.47
CA HIS A 12 7.59 -31.80 7.74
C HIS A 12 8.95 -31.10 7.64
N ILE A 13 9.95 -31.69 6.97
CA ILE A 13 11.27 -31.06 6.74
C ILE A 13 11.12 -29.72 6.01
N VAL A 14 10.23 -29.63 5.01
CA VAL A 14 10.00 -28.37 4.27
C VAL A 14 9.52 -27.23 5.17
N THR A 15 8.78 -27.51 6.25
CA THR A 15 8.36 -26.47 7.22
C THR A 15 9.54 -25.75 7.89
N PHE A 16 10.71 -26.41 7.95
CA PHE A 16 11.93 -25.84 8.54
C PHE A 16 12.86 -25.21 7.51
N LEU A 17 12.62 -25.41 6.20
CA LEU A 17 13.47 -24.84 5.17
C LEU A 17 13.34 -23.30 5.14
N PRO A 18 14.45 -22.56 5.12
CA PRO A 18 14.42 -21.11 5.25
C PRO A 18 13.91 -20.42 3.98
N THR A 19 14.06 -21.05 2.80
CA THR A 19 13.77 -20.41 1.52
C THR A 19 13.09 -21.32 0.52
N ALA A 20 12.35 -20.73 -0.41
CA ALA A 20 11.76 -21.44 -1.55
C ALA A 20 12.84 -22.09 -2.44
N SER A 21 14.02 -21.48 -2.54
CA SER A 21 15.17 -22.05 -3.23
C SER A 21 15.66 -23.35 -2.58
N CYS A 22 15.61 -23.46 -1.25
CA CYS A 22 15.92 -24.72 -0.56
C CYS A 22 14.95 -25.83 -0.96
N VAL A 23 13.65 -25.54 -1.03
CA VAL A 23 12.62 -26.51 -1.48
C VAL A 23 12.91 -26.97 -2.91
N ASN A 24 13.19 -26.02 -3.80
CA ASN A 24 13.54 -26.33 -5.19
C ASN A 24 14.84 -27.15 -5.30
N ASN A 25 15.84 -26.84 -4.48
CA ASN A 25 17.10 -27.60 -4.46
C ASN A 25 16.89 -29.03 -3.99
N VAL A 26 16.01 -29.28 -3.01
CA VAL A 26 15.62 -30.65 -2.60
C VAL A 26 15.02 -31.40 -3.79
N ALA A 27 14.11 -30.79 -4.56
CA ALA A 27 13.53 -31.41 -5.75
C ALA A 27 14.58 -31.76 -6.81
N ARG A 28 15.67 -30.98 -6.92
CA ARG A 28 16.73 -31.19 -7.92
C ARG A 28 17.72 -32.31 -7.55
N THR A 29 17.67 -32.85 -6.34
CA THR A 29 18.65 -33.86 -5.89
C THR A 29 18.44 -35.22 -6.53
N CYS A 30 17.19 -35.70 -6.68
CA CYS A 30 16.89 -36.97 -7.36
C CYS A 30 15.43 -37.04 -7.86
N LYS A 31 15.14 -38.00 -8.73
CA LYS A 31 13.80 -38.19 -9.33
C LYS A 31 12.71 -38.49 -8.29
N ALA A 32 13.03 -39.24 -7.24
CA ALA A 32 12.06 -39.57 -6.18
C ALA A 32 11.64 -38.31 -5.41
N LEU A 33 12.60 -37.48 -4.99
CA LEU A 33 12.33 -36.23 -4.30
C LEU A 33 11.66 -35.19 -5.21
N TYR A 34 12.02 -35.17 -6.49
CA TYR A 34 11.28 -34.40 -7.48
C TYR A 34 9.81 -34.80 -7.51
N GLY A 35 9.51 -36.10 -7.62
CA GLY A 35 8.14 -36.63 -7.64
C GLY A 35 7.34 -36.24 -6.40
N ILE A 36 7.96 -36.26 -5.22
CA ILE A 36 7.33 -35.85 -3.95
C ILE A 36 7.08 -34.33 -3.93
N VAL A 37 8.04 -33.52 -4.37
CA VAL A 37 7.89 -32.06 -4.39
C VAL A 37 6.87 -31.60 -5.43
N SER A 38 6.78 -32.27 -6.58
CA SER A 38 5.84 -31.95 -7.65
C SER A 38 4.44 -32.56 -7.46
N ALA A 39 4.25 -33.41 -6.45
CA ALA A 39 2.96 -34.05 -6.18
C ALA A 39 1.88 -33.00 -5.83
N ASP A 40 0.62 -33.33 -6.16
CA ASP A 40 -0.57 -32.53 -5.87
C ASP A 40 -0.40 -31.04 -6.24
N ASP A 41 0.04 -30.75 -7.46
CA ASP A 41 0.33 -29.39 -7.94
C ASP A 41 1.29 -28.62 -7.02
N TYR A 42 2.36 -29.29 -6.60
CA TYR A 42 3.38 -28.74 -5.72
C TYR A 42 2.83 -28.30 -4.35
N ARG A 43 1.86 -29.06 -3.81
CA ARG A 43 1.26 -28.84 -2.49
C ARG A 43 2.28 -28.64 -1.37
N ILE A 44 3.49 -29.17 -1.49
CA ILE A 44 4.56 -28.98 -0.51
C ILE A 44 4.91 -27.49 -0.28
N PHE A 45 4.69 -26.62 -1.27
CA PHE A 45 4.85 -25.18 -1.10
C PHE A 45 3.78 -24.55 -0.21
N GLN A 46 2.63 -25.20 0.01
CA GLN A 46 1.63 -24.79 1.00
C GLN A 46 2.28 -24.72 2.39
N ALA A 47 3.00 -25.78 2.79
CA ALA A 47 3.67 -25.85 4.07
C ALA A 47 4.71 -24.73 4.22
N PHE A 48 5.48 -24.44 3.15
CA PHE A 48 6.41 -23.32 3.14
C PHE A 48 5.70 -21.96 3.30
N VAL A 49 4.64 -21.70 2.51
CA VAL A 49 3.90 -20.43 2.55
C VAL A 49 3.24 -20.22 3.90
N GLN A 50 2.53 -21.21 4.42
CA GLN A 50 1.79 -21.12 5.69
C GLN A 50 2.71 -20.98 6.91
N THR A 51 3.95 -21.46 6.84
CA THR A 51 4.92 -21.32 7.94
C THR A 51 5.68 -19.99 7.86
N ARG A 52 6.16 -19.63 6.66
CA ARG A 52 6.98 -18.43 6.43
C ARG A 52 6.18 -17.15 6.32
N PHE A 53 4.92 -17.23 5.89
CA PHE A 53 4.00 -16.11 5.67
C PHE A 53 2.64 -16.35 6.35
N ALA A 54 2.66 -16.94 7.55
CA ALA A 54 1.46 -17.38 8.30
C ALA A 54 0.33 -16.36 8.51
N SER A 55 0.62 -15.06 8.33
CA SER A 55 -0.35 -13.96 8.50
C SER A 55 -0.92 -13.41 7.20
N ILE A 56 -0.56 -14.02 6.07
CA ILE A 56 -0.96 -13.61 4.74
C ILE A 56 -1.82 -14.72 4.16
N ASP A 57 -3.09 -14.42 3.97
CA ASP A 57 -3.98 -15.34 3.28
C ASP A 57 -3.67 -15.33 1.77
N THR A 58 -3.67 -16.51 1.16
CA THR A 58 -3.32 -16.67 -0.26
C THR A 58 -4.19 -17.73 -0.92
N PRO A 59 -4.57 -17.54 -2.20
CA PRO A 59 -5.22 -18.59 -2.98
C PRO A 59 -4.30 -19.83 -3.10
N PRO A 60 -4.85 -21.02 -3.38
CA PRO A 60 -4.11 -22.29 -3.40
C PRO A 60 -3.20 -22.47 -4.64
N PHE A 61 -2.58 -21.40 -5.15
CA PHE A 61 -1.57 -21.43 -6.21
C PHE A 61 -0.17 -21.43 -5.58
N TRP A 62 0.17 -22.47 -4.83
CA TRP A 62 1.24 -22.43 -3.82
C TRP A 62 2.62 -22.05 -4.34
N VAL A 63 2.98 -22.47 -5.56
CA VAL A 63 4.28 -22.13 -6.18
C VAL A 63 4.33 -20.64 -6.53
N ASP A 64 3.28 -20.13 -7.18
CA ASP A 64 3.18 -18.73 -7.55
C ASP A 64 3.04 -17.84 -6.32
N ALA A 65 2.29 -18.28 -5.30
CA ALA A 65 2.20 -17.63 -4.00
C ALA A 65 3.56 -17.53 -3.33
N ALA A 66 4.32 -18.64 -3.25
CA ALA A 66 5.67 -18.64 -2.72
C ALA A 66 6.57 -17.66 -3.50
N ARG A 67 6.50 -17.65 -4.83
CA ARG A 67 7.30 -16.76 -5.68
C ARG A 67 6.92 -15.29 -5.49
N ALA A 68 5.64 -14.96 -5.45
CA ALA A 68 5.14 -13.60 -5.24
C ALA A 68 5.51 -13.06 -3.86
N LEU A 69 5.29 -13.85 -2.79
CA LEU A 69 5.55 -13.44 -1.42
C LEU A 69 7.04 -13.31 -1.11
N THR A 70 7.87 -14.24 -1.60
CA THR A 70 9.34 -14.14 -1.45
C THR A 70 9.90 -12.95 -2.23
N SER A 71 9.39 -12.71 -3.45
CA SER A 71 9.74 -11.54 -4.25
C SER A 71 9.37 -10.23 -3.55
N ARG A 72 8.15 -10.13 -3.05
CA ARG A 72 7.69 -8.97 -2.27
C ARG A 72 8.53 -8.77 -1.01
N SER A 73 8.85 -9.84 -0.29
CA SER A 73 9.72 -9.75 0.90
C SER A 73 11.11 -9.20 0.55
N ARG A 74 11.71 -9.67 -0.54
CA ARG A 74 12.96 -9.09 -1.08
C ARG A 74 12.78 -7.62 -1.44
N ALA A 75 11.67 -7.25 -2.07
CA ALA A 75 11.42 -5.87 -2.45
C ALA A 75 11.41 -4.94 -1.23
N PHE A 76 10.75 -5.34 -0.13
CA PHE A 76 10.81 -4.60 1.14
C PHE A 76 12.20 -4.56 1.78
N GLU A 77 12.97 -5.66 1.74
CA GLU A 77 14.33 -5.67 2.30
C GLU A 77 15.26 -4.76 1.52
N ARG A 78 15.12 -4.75 0.19
CA ARG A 78 15.90 -3.89 -0.72
C ARG A 78 15.33 -2.48 -0.89
N LYS A 79 14.21 -2.15 -0.22
CA LYS A 79 13.50 -0.88 -0.40
C LYS A 79 13.11 -0.61 -1.86
N ALA A 80 12.85 -1.67 -2.61
CA ALA A 80 12.55 -1.67 -4.02
C ALA A 80 11.09 -1.25 -4.27
N ILE A 81 10.89 0.05 -4.45
CA ILE A 81 9.56 0.67 -4.51
C ILE A 81 9.47 1.54 -5.77
N ILE A 82 8.32 1.48 -6.44
CA ILE A 82 7.99 2.30 -7.62
C ILE A 82 6.80 3.17 -7.23
N GLY A 83 6.91 4.50 -7.40
CA GLY A 83 5.81 5.43 -7.17
C GLY A 83 5.15 5.87 -8.47
N ARG A 84 3.81 5.86 -8.51
CA ARG A 84 3.00 6.33 -9.65
C ARG A 84 1.77 7.08 -9.16
N PHE A 85 1.35 8.12 -9.89
CA PHE A 85 0.06 8.76 -9.63
C PHE A 85 -1.06 7.94 -10.28
N VAL A 86 -2.19 7.82 -9.60
CA VAL A 86 -3.41 7.24 -10.13
C VAL A 86 -4.36 8.38 -10.45
N LEU A 87 -4.52 8.72 -11.74
CA LEU A 87 -5.47 9.74 -12.17
C LEU A 87 -6.60 9.12 -12.97
N THR A 88 -7.79 9.66 -12.75
CA THR A 88 -8.98 9.27 -13.50
C THR A 88 -8.83 9.75 -14.94
N PRO A 89 -8.86 8.87 -15.95
CA PRO A 89 -8.67 9.27 -17.33
C PRO A 89 -9.88 10.05 -17.86
N HIS A 90 -9.69 10.86 -18.90
CA HIS A 90 -10.77 11.69 -19.48
C HIS A 90 -11.93 10.89 -20.08
N ASN A 91 -11.66 9.65 -20.47
CA ASN A 91 -12.64 8.71 -21.00
C ASN A 91 -13.30 7.85 -19.91
N ALA A 92 -13.03 8.11 -18.62
CA ALA A 92 -13.74 7.46 -17.53
C ALA A 92 -15.24 7.70 -17.67
N ARG A 93 -16.02 6.63 -17.54
CA ARG A 93 -17.47 6.74 -17.70
C ARG A 93 -18.06 7.53 -16.53
N ARG A 94 -18.75 8.63 -16.82
CA ARG A 94 -19.57 9.33 -15.84
C ARG A 94 -20.90 8.61 -15.65
N ILE A 95 -21.25 8.28 -14.41
CA ILE A 95 -22.48 7.59 -14.03
C ILE A 95 -23.27 8.48 -13.06
N GLY A 96 -24.58 8.60 -13.27
CA GLY A 96 -25.43 9.56 -12.55
C GLY A 96 -25.56 10.87 -13.31
N HIS A 97 -25.38 12.01 -12.63
CA HIS A 97 -25.51 13.31 -13.29
C HIS A 97 -24.32 13.61 -14.21
N PRO A 98 -24.57 14.09 -15.45
CA PRO A 98 -23.53 14.32 -16.46
C PRO A 98 -22.59 15.46 -16.09
N ARG A 99 -23.05 16.40 -15.26
CA ARG A 99 -22.25 17.50 -14.73
C ARG A 99 -22.64 17.75 -13.28
N THR A 100 -21.64 17.78 -12.41
CA THR A 100 -21.80 18.21 -11.03
C THR A 100 -21.32 19.64 -10.90
N VAL A 101 -22.16 20.52 -10.34
CA VAL A 101 -21.87 21.93 -10.11
C VAL A 101 -21.60 22.10 -8.63
N ARG A 102 -20.38 22.52 -8.30
CA ARG A 102 -20.04 22.87 -6.91
C ARG A 102 -20.52 24.29 -6.62
N THR A 103 -21.28 24.47 -5.55
CA THR A 103 -21.90 25.76 -5.18
C THR A 103 -21.13 26.53 -4.12
N ASP A 104 -20.16 25.89 -3.46
CA ASP A 104 -19.30 26.51 -2.45
C ASP A 104 -17.84 26.67 -2.93
N HIS A 105 -17.07 27.47 -2.19
CA HIS A 105 -15.65 27.70 -2.46
C HIS A 105 -14.81 26.98 -1.39
N PRO A 106 -14.52 25.68 -1.54
CA PRO A 106 -13.68 24.97 -0.58
C PRO A 106 -12.26 25.57 -0.60
N THR A 107 -11.73 25.84 0.60
CA THR A 107 -10.37 26.40 0.77
C THR A 107 -9.26 25.35 0.71
N LEU A 108 -9.64 24.07 0.84
CA LEU A 108 -8.73 22.91 0.81
C LEU A 108 -9.16 21.95 -0.31
N GLY A 109 -8.19 21.23 -0.89
CA GLY A 109 -8.49 20.13 -1.80
C GLY A 109 -9.19 18.98 -1.07
N TYR A 110 -9.76 18.04 -1.85
CA TYR A 110 -10.41 16.88 -1.24
C TYR A 110 -9.38 15.98 -0.55
N ARG A 111 -9.83 15.30 0.50
CA ARG A 111 -9.05 14.28 1.21
C ARG A 111 -9.57 12.92 0.74
N PRO A 112 -8.80 12.16 -0.05
CA PRO A 112 -9.27 10.87 -0.53
C PRO A 112 -9.52 9.94 0.64
N VAL A 113 -10.70 9.33 0.67
CA VAL A 113 -10.97 8.11 1.42
C VAL A 113 -10.87 7.00 0.39
N ILE A 114 -9.98 6.03 0.60
CA ILE A 114 -9.64 5.00 -0.38
C ILE A 114 -10.02 3.66 0.22
N ASP A 115 -10.58 2.80 -0.62
CA ASP A 115 -10.60 1.37 -0.34
C ASP A 115 -10.28 0.57 -1.60
N SER A 116 -9.77 -0.63 -1.42
CA SER A 116 -9.40 -1.50 -2.52
C SER A 116 -9.44 -2.95 -2.10
N TYR A 117 -9.75 -3.82 -3.07
CA TYR A 117 -9.67 -5.25 -2.86
C TYR A 117 -9.12 -5.95 -4.10
N GLU A 118 -8.59 -7.15 -3.92
CA GLU A 118 -8.11 -8.02 -4.98
C GLU A 118 -8.62 -9.44 -4.74
N VAL A 119 -9.15 -10.07 -5.80
CA VAL A 119 -9.70 -11.43 -5.79
C VAL A 119 -9.17 -12.23 -6.96
N TRP A 120 -8.93 -13.52 -6.75
CA TRP A 120 -8.57 -14.45 -7.82
C TRP A 120 -9.84 -15.05 -8.42
N CYS A 121 -10.06 -14.78 -9.71
CA CYS A 121 -11.28 -15.16 -10.44
C CYS A 121 -11.07 -16.36 -11.38
N GLY A 122 -9.84 -16.83 -11.56
CA GLY A 122 -9.52 -17.96 -12.45
C GLY A 122 -8.65 -19.02 -11.80
N ASN A 123 -7.93 -19.77 -12.64
CA ASN A 123 -7.18 -20.97 -12.25
C ASN A 123 -5.67 -20.72 -12.13
N SER A 124 -5.23 -19.46 -12.22
CA SER A 124 -3.83 -19.08 -12.10
C SER A 124 -3.65 -17.82 -11.27
N TRP A 125 -2.43 -17.58 -10.82
CA TRP A 125 -2.09 -16.41 -10.00
C TRP A 125 -2.33 -15.06 -10.70
N LYS A 126 -2.22 -15.02 -12.03
CA LYS A 126 -2.49 -13.83 -12.84
C LYS A 126 -3.98 -13.57 -13.09
N ASP A 127 -4.84 -14.59 -12.91
CA ASP A 127 -6.28 -14.48 -13.14
C ASP A 127 -6.96 -13.81 -11.95
N ARG A 128 -6.65 -12.51 -11.77
CA ARG A 128 -7.14 -11.73 -10.65
C ARG A 128 -7.73 -10.40 -11.08
N LYS A 129 -8.71 -9.98 -10.30
CA LYS A 129 -9.42 -8.72 -10.45
C LYS A 129 -9.04 -7.83 -9.26
N GLU A 130 -8.53 -6.65 -9.55
CA GLU A 130 -8.28 -5.60 -8.57
C GLU A 130 -9.32 -4.50 -8.74
N VAL A 131 -9.94 -4.09 -7.64
CA VAL A 131 -10.88 -2.96 -7.59
C VAL A 131 -10.31 -1.90 -6.65
N LEU A 132 -10.24 -0.67 -7.14
CA LEU A 132 -9.86 0.51 -6.37
C LEU A 132 -11.01 1.50 -6.41
N VAL A 133 -11.45 1.94 -5.24
CA VAL A 133 -12.48 2.97 -5.09
C VAL A 133 -11.97 4.10 -4.21
N TRP A 134 -12.33 5.34 -4.55
CA TRP A 134 -12.05 6.46 -3.65
C TRP A 134 -13.01 7.62 -3.81
N GLY A 135 -13.21 8.35 -2.72
CA GLY A 135 -13.92 9.63 -2.73
C GLY A 135 -13.02 10.77 -3.21
N ALA A 136 -13.47 11.52 -4.22
CA ALA A 136 -12.86 12.76 -4.69
C ALA A 136 -13.85 13.92 -4.54
N GLY A 137 -13.95 14.46 -3.32
CA GLY A 137 -15.06 15.33 -2.95
C GLY A 137 -16.37 14.52 -2.96
N ALA A 138 -17.40 15.00 -3.66
CA ALA A 138 -18.68 14.31 -3.80
C ALA A 138 -18.70 13.19 -4.86
N ASP A 139 -17.65 13.08 -5.67
CA ASP A 139 -17.54 12.08 -6.75
C ASP A 139 -16.88 10.80 -6.22
N LEU A 140 -17.49 9.64 -6.49
CA LEU A 140 -16.92 8.33 -6.22
C LEU A 140 -16.19 7.82 -7.47
N ASN A 141 -14.87 7.65 -7.39
CA ASN A 141 -14.07 7.10 -8.49
C ASN A 141 -13.93 5.59 -8.29
N ILE A 142 -14.04 4.85 -9.38
CA ILE A 142 -13.97 3.39 -9.41
C ILE A 142 -13.05 2.98 -10.55
N ARG A 143 -12.06 2.15 -10.24
CA ARG A 143 -11.20 1.48 -11.21
C ARG A 143 -11.30 -0.02 -11.00
N VAL A 144 -11.64 -0.74 -12.06
CA VAL A 144 -11.61 -2.20 -12.08
C VAL A 144 -10.52 -2.64 -13.06
N THR A 145 -9.60 -3.46 -12.59
CA THR A 145 -8.44 -3.96 -13.34
C THR A 145 -8.54 -5.48 -13.41
N ASP A 146 -8.75 -6.03 -14.60
CA ASP A 146 -8.61 -7.46 -14.88
C ASP A 146 -7.17 -7.75 -15.28
N LEU A 147 -6.40 -8.32 -14.34
CA LEU A 147 -4.96 -8.52 -14.51
C LEU A 147 -4.62 -9.63 -15.52
N ASN A 148 -5.57 -10.48 -15.89
CA ASN A 148 -5.35 -11.45 -16.96
C ASN A 148 -5.30 -10.76 -18.34
N ARG A 149 -6.05 -9.68 -18.50
CA ARG A 149 -6.11 -8.89 -19.74
C ARG A 149 -5.12 -7.71 -19.72
N PHE A 150 -4.76 -7.26 -18.53
CA PHE A 150 -3.86 -6.12 -18.33
C PHE A 150 -2.44 -6.43 -18.82
N GLY A 151 -1.95 -5.64 -19.78
CA GLY A 151 -0.57 -5.74 -20.29
C GLY A 151 -0.36 -6.73 -21.44
N ASN A 152 -1.40 -7.40 -21.96
CA ASN A 152 -1.29 -8.28 -23.13
C ASN A 152 -1.27 -7.54 -24.49
N SER A 153 -1.06 -6.23 -24.47
CA SER A 153 -1.20 -5.33 -25.62
C SER A 153 -0.17 -5.57 -26.74
N SER A 154 0.82 -6.45 -26.56
CA SER A 154 1.90 -6.69 -27.52
C SER A 154 1.76 -7.96 -28.37
N ALA A 155 0.70 -8.77 -28.21
CA ALA A 155 0.63 -10.09 -28.87
C ALA A 155 -0.39 -10.25 -30.03
N ARG A 156 -1.17 -9.22 -30.40
CA ARG A 156 -2.25 -9.40 -31.41
C ARG A 156 -2.31 -8.44 -32.60
N ASP A 157 -1.44 -7.44 -32.72
CA ASP A 157 -1.37 -6.63 -33.95
C ASP A 157 -0.45 -7.28 -35.00
N SER A 158 -0.83 -8.49 -35.42
CA SER A 158 -0.44 -9.04 -36.72
C SER A 158 -1.67 -9.70 -37.33
N VAL A 159 -2.44 -8.91 -38.09
CA VAL A 159 -3.29 -9.25 -39.25
C VAL A 159 -4.37 -8.17 -39.38
N ASP A 160 -4.10 -7.18 -40.24
CA ASP A 160 -4.98 -6.83 -41.37
C ASP A 160 -4.43 -5.61 -42.13
N THR A 161 -3.43 -5.86 -42.97
CA THR A 161 -3.20 -5.01 -44.14
C THR A 161 -4.25 -5.34 -45.20
N ARG A 162 -5.34 -4.56 -45.25
CA ARG A 162 -6.03 -4.09 -46.48
C ARG A 162 -7.39 -3.46 -46.15
N ALA A 163 -7.47 -2.12 -46.20
CA ALA A 163 -8.46 -1.36 -47.00
C ALA A 163 -8.46 0.13 -46.64
N GLY A 164 -8.12 0.96 -47.64
CA GLY A 164 -8.81 2.19 -48.02
C GLY A 164 -9.14 3.29 -46.99
N SER A 165 -8.38 4.38 -47.08
CA SER A 165 -8.79 5.79 -46.99
C SER A 165 -10.14 6.19 -46.36
N ALA A 166 -10.06 7.02 -45.32
CA ALA A 166 -10.72 8.33 -45.14
C ALA A 166 -11.27 8.55 -43.72
N GLY A 167 -10.83 9.64 -43.08
CA GLY A 167 -11.44 10.19 -41.86
C GLY A 167 -10.47 10.38 -40.71
N ARG A 168 -9.80 11.55 -40.67
CA ARG A 168 -9.13 12.06 -39.47
C ARG A 168 -10.17 12.28 -38.35
N ARG A 169 -10.39 11.27 -37.51
CA ARG A 169 -10.94 11.47 -36.16
C ARG A 169 -9.78 11.40 -35.18
N HIS A 170 -9.71 12.38 -34.28
CA HIS A 170 -8.77 12.37 -33.17
C HIS A 170 -8.85 11.02 -32.48
N SER A 171 -7.75 10.29 -32.41
CA SER A 171 -7.69 9.00 -31.72
C SER A 171 -7.96 9.26 -30.24
N ILE A 172 -9.20 9.00 -29.83
CA ILE A 172 -9.58 8.87 -28.42
C ILE A 172 -8.60 7.86 -27.83
N ALA A 173 -7.86 8.27 -26.80
CA ALA A 173 -6.88 7.41 -26.13
C ALA A 173 -7.52 6.05 -25.85
N LYS A 174 -6.99 4.98 -26.46
CA LYS A 174 -7.45 3.61 -26.20
C LYS A 174 -7.28 3.37 -24.71
N SER A 175 -8.37 3.08 -24.01
CA SER A 175 -8.33 2.56 -22.64
C SER A 175 -7.42 1.33 -22.62
N GLN A 176 -6.53 1.23 -21.63
CA GLN A 176 -5.71 0.03 -21.47
C GLN A 176 -6.60 -1.22 -21.45
N GLU A 177 -6.22 -2.22 -22.23
CA GLU A 177 -6.94 -3.50 -22.26
C GLU A 177 -7.00 -4.07 -20.83
N GLY A 178 -8.19 -4.45 -20.39
CA GLY A 178 -8.43 -4.97 -19.03
C GLY A 178 -8.66 -3.92 -17.93
N VAL A 179 -8.63 -2.61 -18.21
CA VAL A 179 -8.95 -1.58 -17.20
C VAL A 179 -10.23 -0.84 -17.55
N THR A 180 -11.19 -0.83 -16.61
CA THR A 180 -12.40 -0.01 -16.72
C THR A 180 -12.47 1.04 -15.63
N TRP A 181 -12.98 2.20 -16.00
CA TRP A 181 -13.00 3.41 -15.18
C TRP A 181 -14.40 3.99 -15.14
N ALA A 182 -14.86 4.33 -13.94
CA ALA A 182 -16.10 5.06 -13.74
C ALA A 182 -15.98 6.14 -12.66
N VAL A 183 -16.75 7.20 -12.84
CA VAL A 183 -16.98 8.26 -11.86
C VAL A 183 -18.47 8.32 -11.59
N PHE A 184 -18.86 7.95 -10.38
CA PHE A 184 -20.25 7.98 -9.96
C PHE A 184 -20.55 9.23 -9.14
N ASN A 185 -21.62 9.95 -9.51
CA ASN A 185 -22.25 10.94 -8.66
C ASN A 185 -23.74 11.12 -9.01
N ASN A 186 -24.62 10.85 -8.05
CA ASN A 186 -26.06 11.07 -8.19
C ASN A 186 -26.55 12.46 -7.73
N LEU A 187 -25.65 13.41 -7.46
CA LEU A 187 -25.99 14.79 -7.09
C LEU A 187 -25.64 15.77 -8.21
N HIS A 188 -26.58 16.66 -8.53
CA HIS A 188 -26.37 17.72 -9.52
C HIS A 188 -25.63 18.92 -8.91
N GLY A 189 -26.15 19.47 -7.81
CA GLY A 189 -25.48 20.52 -7.02
C GLY A 189 -24.80 19.90 -5.80
N VAL A 190 -23.54 20.25 -5.57
CA VAL A 190 -22.76 19.72 -4.43
C VAL A 190 -22.08 20.85 -3.66
N ASN A 191 -21.90 20.63 -2.37
CA ASN A 191 -21.05 21.45 -1.51
C ASN A 191 -20.17 20.55 -0.62
N SER A 192 -19.40 21.14 0.30
CA SER A 192 -18.47 20.41 1.18
C SER A 192 -19.14 19.44 2.17
N TRP A 193 -20.47 19.50 2.34
CA TRP A 193 -21.24 18.51 3.09
C TRP A 193 -21.61 17.29 2.24
N ASP A 194 -21.52 17.37 0.92
CA ASP A 194 -21.78 16.23 0.04
C ASP A 194 -20.50 15.43 -0.26
N ASP A 195 -19.35 15.90 0.25
CA ASP A 195 -18.08 15.21 0.10
C ASP A 195 -18.14 13.83 0.79
N ILE A 196 -17.57 12.83 0.11
CA ILE A 196 -17.49 11.45 0.58
C ILE A 196 -16.54 11.40 1.78
N SER A 197 -17.03 10.90 2.91
CA SER A 197 -16.31 10.76 4.17
C SER A 197 -16.02 9.30 4.55
N GLY A 198 -16.59 8.35 3.82
CA GLY A 198 -16.41 6.91 4.02
C GLY A 198 -16.58 6.13 2.73
N VAL A 199 -15.74 5.13 2.47
CA VAL A 199 -15.89 4.21 1.33
C VAL A 199 -15.37 2.82 1.70
N HIS A 200 -16.10 1.80 1.29
CA HIS A 200 -15.74 0.39 1.44
C HIS A 200 -16.14 -0.38 0.18
N ALA A 201 -15.18 -0.98 -0.51
CA ALA A 201 -15.43 -1.87 -1.64
C ALA A 201 -15.62 -3.30 -1.13
N LEU A 202 -16.70 -3.95 -1.54
CA LEU A 202 -17.06 -5.28 -1.05
C LEU A 202 -16.63 -6.35 -2.06
N PRO A 203 -15.72 -7.27 -1.70
CA PRO A 203 -15.40 -8.42 -2.53
C PRO A 203 -16.64 -9.30 -2.74
N TRP A 204 -16.80 -9.83 -3.95
CA TRP A 204 -17.88 -10.76 -4.31
C TRP A 204 -17.75 -12.07 -3.53
N THR A 205 -18.65 -12.35 -2.57
CA THR A 205 -18.54 -13.51 -1.68
C THR A 205 -19.46 -14.68 -2.04
N LYS A 206 -20.48 -14.53 -2.90
CA LYS A 206 -21.43 -15.63 -3.22
C LYS A 206 -22.04 -15.50 -4.65
N GLY A 207 -21.68 -16.43 -5.54
CA GLY A 207 -22.56 -16.94 -6.61
C GLY A 207 -22.71 -16.11 -7.90
N GLU A 208 -21.94 -16.52 -8.92
CA GLU A 208 -21.97 -16.21 -10.37
C GLU A 208 -20.67 -15.54 -10.86
N PRO A 209 -19.72 -16.31 -11.41
CA PRO A 209 -18.54 -15.76 -12.07
C PRO A 209 -18.99 -14.93 -13.28
N GLY A 210 -18.77 -13.61 -13.25
CA GLY A 210 -19.05 -12.73 -14.38
C GLY A 210 -19.86 -11.46 -14.07
N SER A 211 -20.24 -11.19 -12.82
CA SER A 211 -20.89 -9.92 -12.50
C SER A 211 -19.97 -8.72 -12.81
N GLU A 212 -20.41 -7.86 -13.73
CA GLU A 212 -19.70 -6.64 -14.13
C GLU A 212 -19.90 -5.47 -13.15
N SER A 213 -20.60 -5.68 -12.03
CA SER A 213 -20.90 -4.65 -11.03
C SER A 213 -20.15 -4.85 -9.73
N GLU A 214 -19.68 -3.74 -9.16
CA GLU A 214 -19.03 -3.68 -7.86
C GLU A 214 -19.98 -3.19 -6.79
N ASP A 215 -20.07 -3.91 -5.68
CA ASP A 215 -20.78 -3.45 -4.50
C ASP A 215 -19.87 -2.53 -3.68
N VAL A 216 -20.32 -1.29 -3.49
CA VAL A 216 -19.60 -0.26 -2.74
C VAL A 216 -20.51 0.34 -1.69
N ILE A 217 -20.07 0.33 -0.43
CA ILE A 217 -20.67 1.14 0.63
C ILE A 217 -19.94 2.48 0.64
N PHE A 218 -20.66 3.59 0.59
CA PHE A 218 -20.04 4.90 0.77
C PHE A 218 -20.96 5.83 1.56
N GLY A 219 -20.30 6.72 2.29
CA GLY A 219 -20.92 7.71 3.16
C GLY A 219 -20.54 9.13 2.74
N ARG A 220 -21.50 10.04 2.76
CA ARG A 220 -21.29 11.48 2.56
C ARG A 220 -21.41 12.21 3.87
N ARG A 221 -20.69 13.32 3.98
CA ARG A 221 -20.65 14.12 5.20
C ARG A 221 -22.03 14.61 5.67
N ASN A 222 -22.99 14.77 4.78
CA ASN A 222 -24.38 15.15 5.06
C ASN A 222 -25.19 14.06 5.81
N GLY A 223 -24.60 12.90 6.11
CA GLY A 223 -25.25 11.80 6.80
C GLY A 223 -25.69 10.65 5.88
N SER A 224 -25.74 10.87 4.56
CA SER A 224 -26.13 9.82 3.62
C SER A 224 -25.13 8.66 3.64
N LEU A 225 -25.59 7.45 3.97
CA LEU A 225 -24.80 6.23 3.99
C LEU A 225 -25.55 5.13 3.22
N VAL A 226 -24.95 4.63 2.14
CA VAL A 226 -25.62 3.71 1.21
C VAL A 226 -24.69 2.60 0.74
N ARG A 227 -25.26 1.45 0.36
CA ARG A 227 -24.63 0.40 -0.43
C ARG A 227 -25.21 0.44 -1.84
N MET A 228 -24.35 0.53 -2.84
CA MET A 228 -24.76 0.49 -4.23
C MET A 228 -23.96 -0.54 -5.01
N SER A 229 -24.61 -1.16 -5.99
CA SER A 229 -23.95 -1.94 -7.02
C SER A 229 -23.71 -1.05 -8.23
N ILE A 230 -22.46 -0.92 -8.68
CA ILE A 230 -22.05 -0.02 -9.76
C ILE A 230 -21.26 -0.80 -10.81
N SER A 231 -21.75 -0.84 -12.05
CA SER A 231 -20.98 -1.41 -13.16
C SER A 231 -20.21 -0.33 -13.90
N ALA A 232 -18.88 -0.38 -13.82
CA ALA A 232 -18.03 0.50 -14.61
C ALA A 232 -18.17 0.21 -16.12
N GLY A 233 -18.35 -1.07 -16.48
CA GLY A 233 -18.40 -1.58 -17.85
C GLY A 233 -19.70 -1.27 -18.60
N THR A 234 -20.87 -1.30 -17.93
CA THR A 234 -22.17 -0.96 -18.54
C THR A 234 -22.69 0.42 -18.16
N GLY A 235 -22.26 0.96 -17.02
CA GLY A 235 -22.77 2.21 -16.47
C GLY A 235 -24.05 2.04 -15.66
N THR A 236 -24.48 0.80 -15.39
CA THR A 236 -25.66 0.54 -14.56
C THR A 236 -25.35 0.77 -13.08
N THR A 237 -26.38 1.19 -12.35
CA THR A 237 -26.32 1.39 -10.91
C THR A 237 -27.59 0.88 -10.26
N GLU A 238 -27.44 0.25 -9.10
CA GLU A 238 -28.54 -0.22 -8.29
C GLU A 238 -28.30 0.15 -6.83
N LEU A 239 -29.26 0.82 -6.20
CA LEU A 239 -29.22 1.06 -4.75
C LEU A 239 -29.61 -0.25 -4.06
N LYS A 240 -28.65 -0.86 -3.34
CA LYS A 240 -28.88 -2.11 -2.61
C LYS A 240 -29.38 -1.86 -1.20
N LYS A 241 -28.80 -0.89 -0.49
CA LYS A 241 -29.14 -0.57 0.90
C LYS A 241 -28.97 0.91 1.23
N ARG A 242 -29.78 1.38 2.17
CA ARG A 242 -29.67 2.67 2.86
C ARG A 242 -29.51 2.41 4.34
N TYR A 243 -28.43 2.88 4.93
CA TYR A 243 -28.19 2.78 6.37
C TYR A 243 -28.73 4.04 7.02
N VAL A 244 -29.68 3.89 7.95
CA VAL A 244 -30.39 5.01 8.57
C VAL A 244 -29.55 5.60 9.69
N THR A 245 -28.96 6.78 9.48
CA THR A 245 -28.08 7.47 10.44
C THR A 245 -28.83 8.41 11.41
N GLY A 246 -30.16 8.31 11.47
CA GLY A 246 -31.03 9.17 12.29
C GLY A 246 -30.95 10.65 11.88
N ASP A 247 -31.17 11.55 12.84
CA ASP A 247 -31.15 13.02 12.63
C ASP A 247 -29.74 13.62 12.49
N SER A 248 -28.70 12.77 12.52
CA SER A 248 -27.32 13.24 12.44
C SER A 248 -26.90 13.51 11.00
N ASN A 249 -26.89 14.79 10.63
CA ASN A 249 -26.45 15.26 9.31
C ASN A 249 -24.93 15.47 9.20
N ASN A 250 -24.12 14.77 10.02
CA ASN A 250 -22.67 14.92 10.03
C ASN A 250 -21.95 13.57 10.16
N LEU A 251 -21.76 12.87 9.05
CA LEU A 251 -20.97 11.64 8.98
C LEU A 251 -19.48 11.97 8.80
N GLU A 252 -18.67 11.69 9.81
CA GLU A 252 -17.25 12.03 9.78
C GLU A 252 -16.36 10.93 9.20
N LYS A 253 -16.69 9.67 9.51
CA LYS A 253 -15.91 8.49 9.12
C LYS A 253 -16.79 7.25 9.18
N THR A 254 -16.51 6.29 8.31
CA THR A 254 -17.03 4.92 8.39
C THR A 254 -15.91 3.91 8.59
N ASP A 255 -16.26 2.76 9.15
CA ASP A 255 -15.37 1.62 9.27
C ASP A 255 -16.13 0.31 9.08
N LEU A 256 -15.49 -0.69 8.50
CA LEU A 256 -16.13 -1.98 8.17
C LEU A 256 -15.25 -3.12 8.67
N SER A 257 -15.82 -4.05 9.43
CA SER A 257 -15.09 -5.24 9.87
C SER A 257 -14.94 -6.28 8.76
N GLU A 258 -13.87 -7.07 8.81
CA GLU A 258 -13.51 -8.06 7.78
C GLU A 258 -14.10 -9.46 8.02
N GLY A 259 -14.77 -9.69 9.15
CA GLY A 259 -15.25 -11.01 9.54
C GLY A 259 -16.53 -11.45 8.81
N PRO A 260 -17.04 -12.66 9.12
CA PRO A 260 -18.19 -13.25 8.45
C PRO A 260 -19.50 -12.50 8.74
N GLN A 261 -19.59 -11.77 9.84
CA GLN A 261 -20.76 -10.98 10.22
C GLN A 261 -20.40 -9.50 10.26
N ARG A 262 -20.03 -8.97 9.09
CA ARG A 262 -19.51 -7.61 8.92
C ARG A 262 -20.37 -6.57 9.62
N VAL A 263 -19.74 -5.81 10.50
CA VAL A 263 -20.29 -4.65 11.17
C VAL A 263 -19.76 -3.40 10.48
N LEU A 264 -20.67 -2.50 10.12
CA LEU A 264 -20.37 -1.16 9.64
C LEU A 264 -20.54 -0.18 10.80
N ALA A 265 -19.48 0.49 11.21
CA ALA A 265 -19.52 1.56 12.19
C ALA A 265 -19.52 2.93 11.49
N ALA A 266 -20.46 3.80 11.86
CA ALA A 266 -20.57 5.15 11.34
C ALA A 266 -20.36 6.16 12.48
N THR A 267 -19.33 7.00 12.37
CA THR A 267 -19.04 8.04 13.36
C THR A 267 -19.81 9.32 13.02
N LEU A 268 -20.70 9.72 13.91
CA LEU A 268 -21.70 10.78 13.71
C LEU A 268 -21.37 11.98 14.62
N GLY A 269 -20.88 13.07 14.01
CA GLY A 269 -20.60 14.35 14.67
C GLY A 269 -19.71 14.29 15.92
N ARG A 270 -18.82 13.29 16.01
CA ARG A 270 -17.95 12.96 17.17
C ARG A 270 -18.64 12.71 18.49
N ARG A 271 -19.97 12.59 18.48
CA ARG A 271 -20.80 12.41 19.69
C ARG A 271 -21.34 10.99 19.80
N SER A 272 -21.58 10.35 18.67
CA SER A 272 -22.00 8.97 18.66
C SER A 272 -21.39 8.15 17.54
N ILE A 273 -21.43 6.85 17.73
CA ILE A 273 -21.05 5.85 16.74
C ILE A 273 -22.23 4.89 16.61
N ALA A 274 -22.84 4.85 15.43
CA ALA A 274 -23.90 3.91 15.10
C ALA A 274 -23.32 2.65 14.46
N PHE A 275 -23.83 1.48 14.85
CA PHE A 275 -23.38 0.18 14.34
C PHE A 275 -24.46 -0.46 13.48
N PHE A 276 -24.13 -0.96 12.30
CA PHE A 276 -25.05 -1.64 11.39
C PHE A 276 -24.52 -3.02 11.03
N ARG A 277 -25.40 -4.00 10.80
CA ARG A 277 -24.99 -5.20 10.05
C ARG A 277 -24.90 -4.82 8.57
N ALA A 278 -23.72 -4.93 7.98
CA ALA A 278 -23.50 -4.53 6.59
C ALA A 278 -24.36 -5.36 5.61
N ASP A 279 -24.57 -6.63 5.94
CA ASP A 279 -25.33 -7.61 5.17
C ASP A 279 -26.72 -7.92 5.76
N ALA A 280 -27.29 -7.03 6.59
CA ALA A 280 -28.67 -7.17 7.08
C ALA A 280 -29.66 -7.35 5.92
N GLU A 281 -30.77 -8.05 6.12
CA GLU A 281 -31.84 -8.10 5.13
C GLU A 281 -32.60 -6.76 5.02
N GLY A 282 -33.22 -6.51 3.87
CA GLY A 282 -33.97 -5.28 3.60
C GLY A 282 -33.16 -4.15 2.94
N ASP A 283 -33.91 -3.18 2.40
CA ASP A 283 -33.37 -2.02 1.68
C ASP A 283 -33.00 -0.87 2.65
N GLU A 284 -33.68 -0.76 3.78
CA GLU A 284 -33.36 0.19 4.85
C GLU A 284 -32.86 -0.55 6.08
N VAL A 285 -31.63 -0.24 6.50
CA VAL A 285 -30.96 -0.89 7.62
C VAL A 285 -30.90 0.06 8.80
N GLN A 286 -31.56 -0.34 9.89
CA GLN A 286 -31.51 0.38 11.16
C GLN A 286 -30.22 0.05 11.93
N PRO A 287 -29.73 0.97 12.78
CA PRO A 287 -28.59 0.68 13.63
C PRO A 287 -28.95 -0.41 14.65
N LEU A 288 -28.02 -1.35 14.85
CA LEU A 288 -28.07 -2.37 15.90
C LEU A 288 -28.01 -1.73 17.29
N ASP A 289 -27.09 -0.79 17.44
CA ASP A 289 -26.89 -0.02 18.65
C ASP A 289 -26.17 1.30 18.29
N GLU A 290 -26.18 2.23 19.22
CA GLU A 290 -25.52 3.51 19.12
C GLU A 290 -24.74 3.82 20.40
N LEU A 291 -23.41 3.85 20.29
CA LEU A 291 -22.57 4.29 21.39
C LEU A 291 -22.60 5.82 21.45
N LYS A 292 -23.21 6.38 22.51
CA LYS A 292 -23.25 7.82 22.78
C LYS A 292 -22.18 8.18 23.82
N THR A 293 -21.42 9.25 23.56
CA THR A 293 -20.53 9.82 24.58
C THR A 293 -21.32 10.66 25.57
N THR A 294 -21.07 10.45 26.86
CA THR A 294 -21.73 11.21 27.93
C THR A 294 -21.26 12.66 27.91
N ALA A 295 -22.22 13.58 27.90
CA ALA A 295 -22.05 15.03 27.83
C ALA A 295 -21.39 15.68 29.07
N HIS A 296 -20.88 14.91 30.03
CA HIS A 296 -20.30 15.42 31.29
C HIS A 296 -18.79 15.68 31.22
N GLY A 297 -18.20 15.71 30.03
CA GLY A 297 -16.83 16.17 29.81
C GLY A 297 -16.59 16.48 28.34
N PHE A 298 -15.60 17.33 28.06
CA PHE A 298 -15.22 17.77 26.71
C PHE A 298 -14.70 16.65 25.79
N ALA A 299 -14.79 15.37 26.18
CA ALA A 299 -14.25 14.23 25.44
C ALA A 299 -15.17 13.82 24.29
N ARG A 300 -14.76 14.17 23.08
CA ARG A 300 -15.27 13.77 21.78
C ARG A 300 -14.46 12.57 21.25
N HIS A 301 -15.05 11.82 20.33
CA HIS A 301 -14.32 10.79 19.61
C HIS A 301 -13.39 11.42 18.58
N LYS A 302 -12.08 11.14 18.67
CA LYS A 302 -11.10 11.59 17.68
C LYS A 302 -10.79 10.52 16.64
N CYS A 303 -10.73 9.26 17.06
CA CYS A 303 -10.58 8.12 16.18
C CYS A 303 -11.34 6.89 16.72
N SER A 304 -11.90 6.11 15.80
CA SER A 304 -12.54 4.83 16.07
C SER A 304 -12.09 3.81 15.02
N ARG A 305 -11.95 2.56 15.44
CA ARG A 305 -11.64 1.41 14.57
C ARG A 305 -12.22 0.12 15.14
N LEU A 306 -12.98 -0.61 14.33
CA LEU A 306 -13.39 -1.98 14.55
C LEU A 306 -12.14 -2.86 14.58
N LEU A 307 -11.96 -3.59 15.68
CA LEU A 307 -10.87 -4.53 15.84
C LEU A 307 -11.25 -5.92 15.31
N CYS A 308 -12.54 -6.23 15.33
CA CYS A 308 -13.20 -7.39 14.71
C CYS A 308 -14.71 -7.13 14.66
N ASP A 309 -15.51 -8.13 14.24
CA ASP A 309 -16.99 -8.03 14.18
C ASP A 309 -17.64 -7.75 15.54
N GLU A 310 -16.94 -8.09 16.64
CA GLU A 310 -17.48 -8.04 18.00
C GLU A 310 -16.76 -7.00 18.87
N ARG A 311 -15.86 -6.17 18.33
CA ARG A 311 -15.06 -5.26 19.15
C ARG A 311 -14.67 -4.00 18.42
N ILE A 312 -14.72 -2.87 19.13
CA ILE A 312 -14.26 -1.57 18.67
C ILE A 312 -13.31 -0.93 19.68
N ALA A 313 -12.30 -0.23 19.16
CA ALA A 313 -11.43 0.64 19.95
C ALA A 313 -11.67 2.11 19.58
N ILE A 314 -11.68 2.96 20.61
CA ILE A 314 -12.01 4.37 20.50
C ILE A 314 -10.97 5.20 21.24
N GLY A 315 -10.33 6.12 20.51
CA GLY A 315 -9.50 7.18 21.08
C GLY A 315 -10.37 8.38 21.46
N SER A 316 -10.32 8.77 22.74
CA SER A 316 -11.09 9.90 23.28
C SER A 316 -10.22 11.16 23.37
N ASP A 317 -10.76 12.34 23.00
CA ASP A 317 -10.09 13.64 23.19
C ASP A 317 -10.46 14.30 24.54
N GLY A 318 -10.07 13.67 25.64
CA GLY A 318 -10.40 14.13 27.00
C GLY A 318 -9.26 14.87 27.73
N ALA A 319 -9.50 15.15 29.01
CA ALA A 319 -8.44 15.57 29.93
C ALA A 319 -7.40 14.46 30.18
N ILE A 320 -7.68 13.20 29.83
CA ILE A 320 -6.74 12.07 29.87
C ILE A 320 -6.80 11.43 28.48
N ASP A 321 -5.65 11.28 27.82
CA ASP A 321 -5.57 10.55 26.57
C ASP A 321 -5.73 9.06 26.85
N LYS A 322 -6.82 8.49 26.35
CA LYS A 322 -7.14 7.07 26.57
C LYS A 322 -7.70 6.40 25.34
N ILE A 323 -7.41 5.11 25.24
CA ILE A 323 -8.07 4.20 24.32
C ILE A 323 -9.08 3.39 25.15
N SER A 324 -10.36 3.54 24.83
CA SER A 324 -11.43 2.72 25.39
C SER A 324 -11.79 1.62 24.40
N VAL A 325 -11.85 0.38 24.87
CA VAL A 325 -12.24 -0.79 24.10
C VAL A 325 -13.61 -1.25 24.54
N PHE A 326 -14.47 -1.52 23.56
CA PHE A 326 -15.84 -1.96 23.77
C PHE A 326 -16.09 -3.25 23.00
N ASP A 327 -16.81 -4.18 23.61
CA ASP A 327 -17.35 -5.36 22.95
C ASP A 327 -18.76 -5.05 22.43
N LEU A 328 -19.04 -5.52 21.22
CA LEU A 328 -20.30 -5.37 20.50
C LEU A 328 -21.07 -6.69 20.61
N ALA A 329 -22.17 -6.68 21.33
CA ALA A 329 -23.04 -7.83 21.47
C ALA A 329 -24.46 -7.49 20.97
N PRO A 330 -25.31 -8.50 20.65
CA PRO A 330 -26.68 -8.24 20.20
C PRO A 330 -27.55 -7.49 21.20
N ASP A 331 -27.22 -7.58 22.49
CA ASP A 331 -27.88 -6.89 23.61
C ASP A 331 -27.32 -5.49 23.88
N GLY A 332 -26.21 -5.11 23.22
CA GLY A 332 -25.69 -3.75 23.19
C GLY A 332 -24.17 -3.66 23.24
N VAL A 333 -23.69 -2.43 23.33
CA VAL A 333 -22.27 -2.08 23.40
C VAL A 333 -21.83 -1.99 24.85
N THR A 334 -20.87 -2.85 25.24
CA THR A 334 -20.34 -2.86 26.62
C THR A 334 -18.87 -2.50 26.63
N LYS A 335 -18.45 -1.73 27.65
CA LYS A 335 -17.06 -1.29 27.78
C LYS A 335 -16.22 -2.34 28.48
N THR A 336 -15.16 -2.80 27.81
CA THR A 336 -14.31 -3.90 28.28
C THR A 336 -13.06 -3.41 28.98
N ARG A 337 -12.40 -2.36 28.45
CA ARG A 337 -11.10 -1.91 28.97
C ARG A 337 -10.84 -0.43 28.68
N ASP A 338 -10.23 0.26 29.64
CA ASP A 338 -9.55 1.55 29.40
C ASP A 338 -8.04 1.34 29.40
N ILE A 339 -7.38 1.96 28.44
CA ILE A 339 -5.92 2.03 28.32
C ILE A 339 -5.55 3.50 28.42
N GLU A 340 -5.08 3.90 29.60
CA GLU A 340 -4.59 5.24 29.86
C GLU A 340 -3.09 5.31 29.56
N MET A 341 -2.65 6.39 28.89
CA MET A 341 -1.23 6.66 28.76
C MET A 341 -0.80 7.56 29.91
N ASP A 342 0.13 7.09 30.74
CA ASP A 342 0.78 7.95 31.71
C ASP A 342 1.55 9.04 30.96
N SER A 343 1.35 10.30 31.36
CA SER A 343 2.21 11.39 30.96
C SER A 343 3.59 11.12 31.56
N PHE A 344 4.52 10.60 30.76
CA PHE A 344 5.91 10.48 31.21
C PHE A 344 6.41 11.89 31.53
N ASP A 345 6.73 12.10 32.82
CA ASP A 345 7.39 13.30 33.36
C ASP A 345 8.73 13.51 32.64
N ASP A 346 8.71 14.25 31.54
CA ASP A 346 9.91 14.88 30.98
C ASP A 346 9.77 16.40 31.11
N GLY A 347 9.88 16.88 32.36
CA GLY A 347 10.42 18.20 32.70
C GLY A 347 9.84 19.48 32.08
N GLY A 348 8.65 19.46 31.48
CA GLY A 348 8.03 20.68 30.96
C GLY A 348 6.59 20.45 30.48
N LEU A 349 5.70 21.40 30.79
CA LEU A 349 4.30 21.56 30.30
C LEU A 349 3.85 20.46 29.31
N GLY A 350 3.57 19.27 29.85
CA GLY A 350 3.41 18.05 29.05
C GLY A 350 2.18 18.17 28.17
N LYS A 351 2.38 18.42 26.87
CA LYS A 351 1.30 18.37 25.89
C LYS A 351 0.83 16.91 25.82
N LYS A 352 -0.37 16.68 26.34
CA LYS A 352 -1.11 15.42 26.24
C LYS A 352 -1.16 14.97 24.77
N SER A 353 -0.75 13.72 24.51
CA SER A 353 -0.60 13.16 23.17
C SER A 353 -1.83 12.36 22.81
N GLN A 354 -2.55 12.82 21.79
CA GLN A 354 -3.82 12.22 21.39
C GLN A 354 -3.62 11.08 20.39
N VAL A 355 -4.52 10.09 20.42
CA VAL A 355 -4.56 9.03 19.41
C VAL A 355 -5.21 9.56 18.13
N HIS A 356 -4.60 9.24 16.99
CA HIS A 356 -5.08 9.64 15.67
C HIS A 356 -5.57 8.48 14.81
N THR A 357 -5.00 7.29 14.99
CA THR A 357 -5.33 6.10 14.20
C THR A 357 -5.13 4.83 15.01
N ILE A 358 -5.97 3.84 14.76
CA ILE A 358 -5.93 2.52 15.40
C ILE A 358 -6.12 1.50 14.29
N GLU A 359 -5.35 0.41 14.28
CA GLU A 359 -5.42 -0.64 13.27
C GLU A 359 -5.24 -2.04 13.87
N PRO A 360 -6.20 -2.97 13.66
CA PRO A 360 -6.06 -4.34 14.13
C PRO A 360 -4.94 -5.10 13.41
N LEU A 361 -4.36 -6.08 14.09
CA LEU A 361 -3.43 -7.03 13.48
C LEU A 361 -4.12 -8.38 13.27
N PRO A 362 -3.90 -9.05 12.11
CA PRO A 362 -4.54 -10.33 11.84
C PRO A 362 -4.08 -11.39 12.83
N VAL A 363 -4.98 -12.28 13.25
CA VAL A 363 -4.67 -13.41 14.13
C VAL A 363 -4.16 -14.58 13.31
N THR A 364 -3.14 -15.28 13.82
CA THR A 364 -2.63 -16.51 13.21
C THR A 364 -2.78 -17.67 14.17
N ALA A 365 -2.91 -18.89 13.66
CA ALA A 365 -3.00 -20.11 14.47
C ALA A 365 -1.87 -20.26 15.50
N HIS A 366 -0.70 -19.68 15.23
CA HIS A 366 0.51 -19.80 16.04
C HIS A 366 0.66 -18.71 17.13
N THR A 367 -0.13 -17.65 17.09
CA THR A 367 0.06 -16.47 17.98
C THR A 367 -0.83 -16.46 19.22
N GLY A 368 -1.77 -17.41 19.30
CA GLY A 368 -2.83 -17.44 20.33
C GLY A 368 -3.71 -16.17 20.32
N GLY A 369 -4.77 -16.16 21.13
CA GLY A 369 -5.68 -15.01 21.25
C GLY A 369 -6.82 -14.98 20.23
N ARG A 370 -7.74 -14.05 20.43
CA ARG A 370 -8.94 -13.84 19.61
C ARG A 370 -8.75 -12.66 18.64
N PRO A 371 -9.48 -12.63 17.50
CA PRO A 371 -9.54 -11.45 16.64
C PRO A 371 -9.83 -10.19 17.44
N GLY A 372 -9.05 -9.14 17.19
CA GLY A 372 -9.14 -7.87 17.90
C GLY A 372 -8.45 -7.82 19.27
N ASP A 373 -7.70 -8.83 19.70
CA ASP A 373 -6.86 -8.75 20.90
C ASP A 373 -5.57 -7.93 20.68
N LEU A 374 -5.12 -7.79 19.43
CA LEU A 374 -3.85 -7.15 19.05
C LEU A 374 -4.09 -6.04 18.05
N PHE A 375 -3.60 -4.84 18.34
CA PHE A 375 -3.73 -3.69 17.44
C PHE A 375 -2.58 -2.69 17.63
N LEU A 376 -2.33 -1.91 16.58
CA LEU A 376 -1.41 -0.76 16.61
C LEU A 376 -2.21 0.52 16.82
N ALA A 377 -1.67 1.46 17.59
CA ALA A 377 -2.19 2.80 17.71
C ALA A 377 -1.11 3.83 17.38
N GLY A 378 -1.47 4.82 16.56
CA GLY A 378 -0.63 5.94 16.17
C GLY A 378 -1.05 7.22 16.90
N TRP A 379 -0.07 7.92 17.45
CA TRP A 379 -0.27 9.02 18.38
C TRP A 379 0.28 10.35 17.83
N GLU A 380 -0.16 11.46 18.43
CA GLU A 380 0.29 12.82 18.09
C GLU A 380 1.78 13.03 18.42
N ASP A 381 2.30 12.32 19.43
CA ASP A 381 3.72 12.31 19.82
C ASP A 381 4.65 11.54 18.87
N SER A 382 4.21 11.23 17.65
CA SER A 382 4.93 10.47 16.61
C SER A 382 5.22 9.00 16.94
N LYS A 383 4.80 8.50 18.10
CA LYS A 383 5.04 7.11 18.50
C LYS A 383 3.90 6.21 18.01
N ILE A 384 4.29 5.01 17.59
CA ILE A 384 3.36 3.92 17.34
C ILE A 384 3.49 2.95 18.51
N ARG A 385 2.36 2.49 19.04
CA ARG A 385 2.33 1.57 20.18
C ARG A 385 1.56 0.31 19.79
N LEU A 386 2.12 -0.85 20.11
CA LEU A 386 1.48 -2.15 19.95
C LEU A 386 0.75 -2.50 21.25
N HIS A 387 -0.56 -2.66 21.16
CA HIS A 387 -1.43 -3.02 22.26
C HIS A 387 -1.79 -4.50 22.17
N ASP A 388 -1.72 -5.20 23.31
CA ASP A 388 -2.17 -6.58 23.45
C ASP A 388 -3.14 -6.66 24.63
N LEU A 389 -4.42 -6.91 24.34
CA LEU A 389 -5.49 -6.92 25.33
C LEU A 389 -5.35 -8.07 26.33
N ARG A 390 -4.53 -9.08 26.02
CA ARG A 390 -4.22 -10.21 26.91
C ARG A 390 -3.16 -9.83 27.94
N SER A 391 -2.40 -8.75 27.71
CA SER A 391 -1.41 -8.22 28.64
C SER A 391 -2.04 -7.17 29.56
N PRO A 392 -1.70 -7.12 30.85
CA PRO A 392 -2.14 -6.01 31.72
C PRO A 392 -1.43 -4.69 31.37
N LYS A 393 -0.31 -4.74 30.62
CA LYS A 393 0.44 -3.54 30.21
C LYS A 393 -0.41 -2.67 29.29
N PRO A 394 -0.26 -1.33 29.35
CA PRO A 394 -0.97 -0.43 28.45
C PRO A 394 -0.55 -0.65 26.99
N PHE A 395 0.72 -0.96 26.74
CA PHE A 395 1.25 -1.40 25.46
C PHE A 395 2.43 -2.37 25.68
N VAL A 396 2.72 -3.22 24.70
CA VAL A 396 3.79 -4.24 24.77
C VAL A 396 5.05 -3.87 23.98
N SER A 397 4.93 -2.97 23.00
CA SER A 397 6.06 -2.45 22.22
C SER A 397 5.76 -1.05 21.70
N SER A 398 6.81 -0.27 21.39
CA SER A 398 6.68 1.04 20.75
C SER A 398 7.69 1.18 19.61
N PHE A 399 7.26 1.81 18.51
CA PHE A 399 8.04 2.07 17.32
C PHE A 399 8.10 3.58 17.07
N ILE A 400 9.29 4.08 16.78
CA ILE A 400 9.58 5.51 16.70
C ILE A 400 10.47 5.78 15.49
N ASP A 401 10.18 6.85 14.75
CA ASP A 401 11.12 7.43 13.81
C ASP A 401 11.90 8.54 14.53
N THR A 402 13.19 8.32 14.77
CA THR A 402 14.04 9.26 15.52
C THR A 402 14.39 10.54 14.74
N VAL A 403 14.03 10.61 13.46
CA VAL A 403 14.33 11.74 12.57
C VAL A 403 13.10 12.62 12.32
N ASP A 404 11.91 12.01 12.31
CA ASP A 404 10.64 12.70 12.02
C ASP A 404 9.64 12.52 13.16
N ASP A 405 9.41 13.61 13.89
CA ASP A 405 8.50 13.77 15.03
C ASP A 405 7.07 14.16 14.61
N SER A 406 6.75 14.04 13.32
CA SER A 406 5.40 14.30 12.82
C SER A 406 4.36 13.33 13.41
N PRO A 407 3.12 13.82 13.65
CA PRO A 407 2.04 13.00 14.20
C PRO A 407 1.65 11.86 13.25
N ILE A 408 1.15 10.76 13.79
CA ILE A 408 0.80 9.58 13.00
C ILE A 408 -0.65 9.64 12.54
N TYR A 409 -0.92 9.72 11.24
CA TYR A 409 -2.28 9.92 10.71
C TYR A 409 -2.94 8.63 10.22
N ASN A 410 -2.15 7.68 9.73
CA ASN A 410 -2.66 6.42 9.22
C ASN A 410 -1.64 5.30 9.43
N ILE A 411 -2.10 4.07 9.66
CA ILE A 411 -1.29 2.87 9.76
C ILE A 411 -1.85 1.88 8.74
N GLN A 412 -0.98 1.13 8.07
CA GLN A 412 -1.37 0.02 7.20
C GLN A 412 -0.56 -1.22 7.58
N PRO A 413 -1.14 -2.17 8.32
CA PRO A 413 -0.53 -3.46 8.56
C PRO A 413 -0.33 -4.24 7.24
N ILE A 414 0.75 -5.01 7.18
CA ILE A 414 1.04 -5.97 6.10
C ILE A 414 1.30 -7.31 6.79
N GLY A 415 0.22 -8.07 6.97
CA GLY A 415 0.22 -9.24 7.84
C GLY A 415 0.58 -8.84 9.29
N ARG A 416 1.40 -9.67 9.95
CA ARG A 416 1.94 -9.42 11.30
C ARG A 416 3.41 -9.02 11.31
N ASP A 417 4.03 -8.98 10.14
CA ASP A 417 5.47 -8.90 10.02
C ASP A 417 5.94 -7.47 9.84
N ARG A 418 5.15 -6.62 9.18
CA ARG A 418 5.51 -5.25 8.86
C ARG A 418 4.28 -4.36 8.88
N PHE A 419 4.50 -3.07 8.99
CA PHE A 419 3.46 -2.09 8.80
C PHE A 419 4.04 -0.80 8.21
N LEU A 420 3.17 -0.05 7.54
CA LEU A 420 3.47 1.25 6.99
C LEU A 420 2.74 2.31 7.79
N VAL A 421 3.29 3.50 7.80
CA VAL A 421 2.78 4.62 8.59
C VAL A 421 2.75 5.86 7.73
N GLY A 422 1.56 6.46 7.64
CA GLY A 422 1.33 7.75 7.02
C GLY A 422 1.61 8.88 8.03
N SER A 423 2.60 9.70 7.72
CA SER A 423 2.93 10.87 8.54
C SER A 423 1.92 12.01 8.33
N GLY A 424 1.65 12.78 9.38
CA GLY A 424 0.78 13.95 9.32
C GLY A 424 1.43 15.16 8.63
N VAL A 425 2.74 15.13 8.38
CA VAL A 425 3.48 16.22 7.71
C VAL A 425 4.53 15.63 6.76
N ASN A 426 5.04 16.45 5.85
CA ASN A 426 6.15 16.16 4.94
C ASN A 426 5.88 15.11 3.85
N ALA A 427 4.63 14.67 3.69
CA ALA A 427 4.23 13.63 2.73
C ALA A 427 5.04 12.34 2.88
N THR A 428 5.31 11.92 4.12
CA THR A 428 6.21 10.80 4.41
C THR A 428 5.45 9.50 4.67
N VAL A 429 5.86 8.42 4.00
CA VAL A 429 5.47 7.04 4.34
C VAL A 429 6.64 6.35 5.05
N LYS A 430 6.42 5.99 6.30
CA LYS A 430 7.38 5.36 7.21
C LYS A 430 7.19 3.84 7.18
N PHE A 431 8.27 3.09 6.98
CA PHE A 431 8.27 1.62 6.99
C PHE A 431 8.74 1.11 8.35
N PHE A 432 8.10 0.10 8.91
CA PHE A 432 8.54 -0.55 10.14
C PHE A 432 8.50 -2.08 10.00
N ASP A 433 9.55 -2.74 10.49
CA ASP A 433 9.67 -4.20 10.54
C ASP A 433 9.41 -4.72 11.96
N MET A 434 8.40 -5.57 12.12
CA MET A 434 8.01 -6.23 13.38
C MET A 434 8.39 -7.71 13.41
N ARG A 435 9.08 -8.22 12.39
CA ARG A 435 9.41 -9.65 12.29
C ARG A 435 10.28 -10.11 13.46
N MET A 436 9.86 -11.22 14.07
CA MET A 436 10.74 -12.00 14.95
C MET A 436 11.91 -12.59 14.14
N PRO A 437 13.10 -12.81 14.76
CA PRO A 437 14.32 -13.27 14.05
C PRO A 437 14.16 -14.53 13.18
N ASN A 438 13.18 -15.39 13.44
CA ASN A 438 12.97 -16.66 12.72
C ASN A 438 12.02 -16.55 11.51
N ARG A 439 11.57 -15.36 11.14
CA ARG A 439 10.72 -15.13 9.95
C ARG A 439 11.53 -15.11 8.67
N TYR A 440 10.86 -15.33 7.54
CA TYR A 440 11.50 -15.38 6.22
C TYR A 440 12.31 -14.12 5.93
N THR A 441 13.54 -14.31 5.46
CA THR A 441 14.47 -13.25 5.06
C THR A 441 15.02 -13.56 3.68
N TYR A 442 15.05 -12.59 2.78
CA TYR A 442 15.61 -12.82 1.45
C TYR A 442 17.13 -13.04 1.51
N LEU A 443 17.82 -12.47 2.49
CA LEU A 443 19.25 -12.69 2.72
C LEU A 443 19.61 -14.17 2.92
N ASP A 444 18.71 -14.99 3.48
CA ASP A 444 18.94 -16.43 3.65
C ASP A 444 18.93 -17.19 2.31
N ALA A 445 18.39 -16.58 1.25
CA ALA A 445 18.36 -17.15 -0.10
C ALA A 445 19.62 -16.85 -0.90
N ARG A 446 20.55 -16.05 -0.37
CA ARG A 446 21.83 -15.82 -1.06
C ARG A 446 22.69 -17.07 -0.94
N PRO A 447 23.26 -17.57 -2.05
CA PRO A 447 24.29 -18.59 -1.96
C PRO A 447 25.45 -18.00 -1.14
N THR A 448 25.85 -18.70 -0.08
CA THR A 448 27.11 -18.41 0.61
C THR A 448 28.20 -18.42 -0.47
N PRO A 449 28.96 -17.33 -0.67
CA PRO A 449 30.04 -17.36 -1.65
C PRO A 449 30.95 -18.53 -1.30
N LEU A 450 31.11 -19.45 -2.25
CA LEU A 450 32.04 -20.55 -2.14
C LEU A 450 33.41 -19.95 -1.78
N SER A 451 33.95 -20.39 -0.65
CA SER A 451 35.20 -19.93 -0.07
C SER A 451 36.27 -19.75 -1.14
N CYS A 452 36.87 -18.55 -1.19
CA CYS A 452 38.17 -18.36 -1.82
C CYS A 452 39.15 -19.36 -1.15
N PRO A 453 40.03 -20.04 -1.91
CA PRO A 453 40.96 -21.00 -1.31
C PRO A 453 41.75 -20.34 -0.19
N GLN A 454 41.69 -20.95 0.99
CA GLN A 454 42.39 -20.52 2.19
C GLN A 454 43.89 -20.44 1.90
N GLN A 455 44.47 -19.25 2.06
CA GLN A 455 45.87 -19.18 2.44
C GLN A 455 45.99 -19.75 3.87
N PRO A 456 46.90 -20.69 4.13
CA PRO A 456 47.10 -21.21 5.47
C PRO A 456 47.89 -20.18 6.27
N ASN A 457 47.25 -19.61 7.29
CA ASN A 457 47.83 -19.25 8.60
C ASN A 457 47.17 -18.02 9.21
N SER A 458 46.18 -18.25 10.08
CA SER A 458 46.07 -17.54 11.36
C SER A 458 44.96 -18.20 12.19
N THR A 459 45.37 -18.90 13.24
CA THR A 459 44.51 -19.40 14.32
C THR A 459 43.92 -18.23 15.10
N SER A 460 42.70 -17.85 14.75
CA SER A 460 41.82 -17.08 15.64
C SER A 460 40.38 -17.48 15.36
N THR A 461 39.84 -18.32 16.24
CA THR A 461 38.45 -18.72 16.32
C THR A 461 37.57 -17.51 16.66
N SER A 462 37.19 -16.74 15.63
CA SER A 462 36.00 -15.91 15.67
C SER A 462 35.08 -16.38 14.55
N HIS A 463 33.94 -16.96 14.92
CA HIS A 463 32.81 -17.19 14.03
C HIS A 463 32.34 -15.86 13.45
N MET A 464 32.97 -15.41 12.38
CA MET A 464 32.51 -14.30 11.55
C MET A 464 31.35 -14.82 10.73
N SER A 465 30.13 -14.71 11.28
CA SER A 465 28.92 -14.72 10.48
C SER A 465 29.06 -13.66 9.37
N PRO A 466 28.51 -13.88 8.16
CA PRO A 466 28.46 -12.83 7.15
C PRO A 466 27.83 -11.61 7.81
N LYS A 467 28.53 -10.47 7.85
CA LYS A 467 28.09 -9.24 8.53
C LYS A 467 26.66 -8.92 8.07
N ALA A 468 25.67 -9.33 8.87
CA ALA A 468 24.28 -9.05 8.61
C ALA A 468 24.15 -7.53 8.71
N TYR A 469 23.97 -6.87 7.57
CA TYR A 469 23.72 -5.43 7.57
C TYR A 469 22.47 -5.20 8.44
N PRO A 470 22.59 -4.48 9.57
CA PRO A 470 21.48 -4.36 10.51
C PRO A 470 20.30 -3.75 9.76
N ARG A 471 19.13 -4.39 9.86
CA ARG A 471 17.93 -3.97 9.15
C ARG A 471 17.57 -2.57 9.65
N ARG A 472 17.81 -1.57 8.81
CA ARG A 472 17.38 -0.20 9.07
C ARG A 472 16.08 0.05 8.35
N ASP A 473 15.17 0.65 9.08
CA ASP A 473 13.91 1.12 8.53
C ASP A 473 14.12 2.39 7.72
N VAL A 474 13.16 2.70 6.85
CA VAL A 474 13.24 3.85 5.95
C VAL A 474 11.96 4.67 5.98
N SER A 475 12.10 5.94 5.63
CA SER A 475 10.99 6.86 5.50
C SER A 475 11.07 7.54 4.13
N ILE A 476 10.03 7.37 3.33
CA ILE A 476 9.99 7.75 1.91
C ILE A 476 9.15 9.01 1.74
N PHE A 477 9.66 9.98 1.00
CA PHE A 477 8.95 11.20 0.66
C PHE A 477 8.12 11.02 -0.60
N LEU A 478 6.82 11.31 -0.51
CA LEU A 478 5.87 11.37 -1.63
C LEU A 478 5.61 12.81 -2.07
N SER A 479 6.68 13.61 -2.12
CA SER A 479 6.60 15.05 -2.42
C SER A 479 6.68 15.38 -3.91
N ASN A 480 6.39 14.40 -4.77
CA ASN A 480 6.44 14.58 -6.22
C ASN A 480 5.30 15.48 -6.70
N ARG A 481 5.51 16.15 -7.83
CA ARG A 481 4.49 17.01 -8.43
C ARG A 481 3.48 16.13 -9.15
N PRO A 482 2.17 16.25 -8.85
CA PRO A 482 1.16 15.54 -9.63
C PRO A 482 1.20 16.03 -11.08
N PRO A 483 0.94 15.15 -12.06
CA PRO A 483 0.80 15.56 -13.45
C PRO A 483 -0.34 16.59 -13.58
N THR A 484 -0.15 17.58 -14.45
CA THR A 484 -1.21 18.56 -14.74
C THR A 484 -2.41 17.86 -15.36
N HIS A 485 -3.55 17.85 -14.67
CA HIS A 485 -4.77 17.26 -15.21
C HIS A 485 -5.31 18.16 -16.34
N PRO A 486 -5.46 17.68 -17.59
CA PRO A 486 -5.88 18.52 -18.72
C PRO A 486 -7.27 19.14 -18.56
N SER A 487 -8.12 18.57 -17.70
CA SER A 487 -9.48 19.08 -17.43
C SER A 487 -9.59 19.94 -16.16
N SER A 488 -8.50 20.13 -15.40
CA SER A 488 -8.52 21.01 -14.23
C SER A 488 -8.47 22.47 -14.68
N ARG A 489 -9.61 23.16 -14.63
CA ARG A 489 -9.71 24.63 -14.79
C ARG A 489 -9.32 25.37 -13.50
N ALA A 490 -8.50 24.78 -12.63
CA ALA A 490 -8.06 25.46 -11.42
C ALA A 490 -7.14 26.64 -11.81
N PRO A 491 -7.28 27.82 -11.18
CA PRO A 491 -6.45 28.97 -11.50
C PRO A 491 -4.98 28.64 -11.26
N LEU A 492 -4.14 29.04 -12.22
CA LEU A 492 -2.66 28.93 -12.22
C LEU A 492 -1.95 29.60 -11.02
N PHE A 493 -2.69 30.10 -10.03
CA PHE A 493 -2.18 30.86 -8.88
C PHE A 493 -1.80 30.00 -7.66
N ARG A 494 -2.12 28.70 -7.63
CA ARG A 494 -1.42 27.76 -6.73
C ARG A 494 -0.24 27.20 -7.51
N ASP A 495 0.88 27.92 -7.47
CA ASP A 495 2.14 27.46 -8.03
C ASP A 495 2.43 26.00 -7.68
N ASN A 496 3.02 25.29 -8.66
CA ASN A 496 3.55 23.93 -8.69
C ASN A 496 4.44 23.54 -7.49
N LEU A 497 3.91 23.58 -6.28
CA LEU A 497 4.60 23.22 -5.05
C LEU A 497 4.50 21.72 -4.84
N ARG A 498 5.64 21.13 -4.47
CA ARG A 498 5.73 19.73 -4.06
C ARG A 498 4.79 19.48 -2.88
N TYR A 499 4.02 18.40 -2.92
CA TYR A 499 3.14 18.04 -1.81
C TYR A 499 3.98 17.81 -0.54
N ARG A 500 3.56 18.41 0.58
CA ARG A 500 4.20 18.25 1.90
C ARG A 500 3.18 18.06 3.03
N GLY A 501 1.95 17.75 2.68
CA GLY A 501 0.87 17.56 3.62
C GLY A 501 0.85 16.15 4.25
N PRO A 502 -0.25 15.82 4.94
CA PRO A 502 -0.46 14.51 5.56
C PRO A 502 -0.61 13.36 4.55
N ILE A 503 -0.34 12.15 4.99
CA ILE A 503 -0.88 10.95 4.36
C ILE A 503 -2.21 10.62 5.04
N TYR A 504 -3.33 10.76 4.31
CA TYR A 504 -4.67 10.68 4.91
C TYR A 504 -5.18 9.24 5.06
N THR A 505 -4.92 8.40 4.07
CA THR A 505 -5.41 7.03 4.02
C THR A 505 -4.44 6.17 3.22
N MET A 506 -4.43 4.89 3.51
CA MET A 506 -3.77 3.88 2.71
C MET A 506 -4.73 2.70 2.55
N SER A 507 -4.61 1.98 1.44
CA SER A 507 -5.36 0.76 1.21
C SER A 507 -4.47 -0.28 0.52
N LEU A 508 -4.55 -1.51 1.02
CA LEU A 508 -3.84 -2.67 0.51
C LEU A 508 -4.87 -3.64 -0.09
N PRO A 509 -4.86 -3.91 -1.42
CA PRO A 509 -5.92 -4.71 -2.07
C PRO A 509 -6.06 -6.13 -1.51
N SER A 510 -4.95 -6.73 -1.10
CA SER A 510 -4.96 -8.04 -0.45
C SER A 510 -3.72 -8.18 0.43
N PRO A 511 -3.74 -9.06 1.45
CA PRO A 511 -2.56 -9.35 2.26
C PRO A 511 -1.34 -9.82 1.44
N SER A 512 -1.55 -10.34 0.22
CA SER A 512 -0.51 -10.81 -0.70
C SER A 512 -0.16 -9.83 -1.83
N SER A 513 -0.92 -8.73 -1.97
CA SER A 513 -0.73 -7.74 -3.03
C SER A 513 0.67 -7.14 -3.05
N SER A 514 1.16 -6.87 -4.26
CA SER A 514 2.44 -6.19 -4.48
C SER A 514 2.29 -4.66 -4.57
N SER A 515 1.07 -4.14 -4.43
CA SER A 515 0.75 -2.73 -4.60
C SER A 515 0.08 -2.15 -3.35
N LEU A 516 0.30 -0.88 -3.09
CA LEU A 516 -0.35 -0.10 -2.03
C LEU A 516 -0.87 1.20 -2.61
N TYR A 517 -2.09 1.59 -2.25
CA TYR A 517 -2.64 2.90 -2.58
C TYR A 517 -2.48 3.85 -1.40
N VAL A 518 -2.06 5.08 -1.69
CA VAL A 518 -1.80 6.13 -0.71
C VAL A 518 -2.58 7.39 -1.09
N GLY A 519 -3.42 7.86 -0.19
CA GLY A 519 -4.23 9.04 -0.37
C GLY A 519 -3.58 10.28 0.20
N VAL A 520 -3.35 11.27 -0.66
CA VAL A 520 -2.84 12.60 -0.32
C VAL A 520 -3.83 13.66 -0.80
N GLU A 521 -3.66 14.92 -0.40
CA GLU A 521 -4.58 15.98 -0.85
C GLU A 521 -4.73 15.98 -2.37
N ALA A 522 -5.98 15.86 -2.83
CA ALA A 522 -6.40 15.85 -4.23
C ALA A 522 -5.80 14.74 -5.13
N ASN A 523 -5.06 13.75 -4.59
CA ASN A 523 -4.39 12.74 -5.42
C ASN A 523 -4.32 11.36 -4.75
N VAL A 524 -4.25 10.33 -5.58
CA VAL A 524 -3.95 8.95 -5.15
C VAL A 524 -2.61 8.55 -5.76
N ILE A 525 -1.75 7.94 -4.95
CA ILE A 525 -0.43 7.42 -5.35
C ILE A 525 -0.45 5.90 -5.18
N ARG A 526 -0.03 5.17 -6.21
CA ARG A 526 0.25 3.73 -6.16
C ARG A 526 1.73 3.52 -5.88
N LEU A 527 2.04 2.70 -4.87
CA LEU A 527 3.38 2.22 -4.57
C LEU A 527 3.46 0.73 -4.92
N ASP A 528 4.35 0.35 -5.83
CA ASP A 528 4.57 -1.04 -6.21
C ASP A 528 5.86 -1.59 -5.60
N PHE A 529 5.80 -2.78 -5.00
CA PHE A 529 6.92 -3.47 -4.37
C PHE A 529 7.52 -4.51 -5.33
N ALA A 530 8.42 -4.05 -6.22
CA ALA A 530 9.10 -4.89 -7.19
C ALA A 530 10.59 -4.53 -7.28
N ALA A 531 11.47 -5.54 -7.17
CA ALA A 531 12.92 -5.35 -7.30
C ALA A 531 13.33 -5.12 -8.75
N THR A 532 14.40 -4.36 -8.96
CA THR A 532 15.02 -4.21 -10.28
C THR A 532 15.39 -5.57 -10.87
N ASP A 533 15.83 -6.50 -10.01
CA ASP A 533 16.16 -7.88 -10.41
C ASP A 533 14.95 -8.65 -10.97
N ASP A 534 13.73 -8.30 -10.57
CA ASP A 534 12.49 -8.94 -11.01
C ASP A 534 12.03 -8.43 -12.36
N ILE A 535 12.09 -7.11 -12.55
CA ILE A 535 11.63 -6.44 -13.77
C ILE A 535 12.65 -6.54 -14.92
N SER A 536 13.93 -6.75 -14.62
CA SER A 536 14.99 -6.84 -15.63
C SER A 536 15.67 -8.22 -15.69
N GLY A 537 15.19 -9.17 -14.88
CA GLY A 537 15.80 -10.48 -14.73
C GLY A 537 15.37 -11.52 -15.77
N PRO A 538 15.98 -12.72 -15.73
CA PRO A 538 15.62 -13.82 -16.64
C PRO A 538 14.16 -14.29 -16.49
N HIS A 539 13.51 -13.96 -15.38
CA HIS A 539 12.11 -14.29 -15.11
C HIS A 539 11.18 -13.07 -15.20
N ARG A 540 11.58 -11.99 -15.89
CA ARG A 540 10.80 -10.74 -15.99
C ARG A 540 9.36 -10.96 -16.44
N GLN A 541 9.16 -11.83 -17.44
CA GLN A 541 7.84 -12.11 -17.99
C GLN A 541 6.88 -12.64 -16.93
N TRP A 542 7.35 -13.51 -16.03
CA TRP A 542 6.52 -14.00 -14.93
C TRP A 542 6.13 -12.85 -14.01
N TYR A 543 7.07 -11.98 -13.61
CA TYR A 543 6.78 -10.86 -12.71
C TYR A 543 5.89 -9.79 -13.35
N GLU A 544 6.08 -9.48 -14.63
CA GLU A 544 5.24 -8.54 -15.37
C GLU A 544 3.79 -9.00 -15.39
N GLN A 545 3.56 -10.26 -15.78
CA GLN A 545 2.24 -10.87 -15.86
C GLN A 545 1.59 -11.10 -14.48
N ASN A 546 2.39 -11.53 -13.49
CA ASN A 546 1.89 -11.99 -12.20
C ASN A 546 1.97 -10.95 -11.08
N LEU A 547 2.65 -9.81 -11.25
CA LEU A 547 2.59 -8.70 -10.28
C LEU A 547 1.62 -7.60 -10.74
N GLY A 548 1.18 -7.62 -12.02
CA GLY A 548 0.19 -6.66 -12.52
C GLY A 548 0.70 -5.22 -12.41
N LEU A 549 1.99 -5.02 -12.66
CA LEU A 549 2.64 -3.73 -12.49
C LEU A 549 2.15 -2.74 -13.56
N GLY A 550 1.77 -3.18 -14.76
CA GLY A 550 1.31 -2.29 -15.83
C GLY A 550 2.36 -1.27 -16.25
N LEU A 551 3.62 -1.70 -16.23
CA LEU A 551 4.75 -0.90 -16.68
C LEU A 551 4.92 -1.16 -18.17
N ASP A 552 4.87 -0.11 -18.99
CA ASP A 552 5.25 -0.18 -20.40
C ASP A 552 6.78 -0.24 -20.49
N LEU A 553 7.32 -1.45 -20.39
CA LEU A 553 8.77 -1.70 -20.42
C LEU A 553 9.31 -1.73 -21.86
N ASP A 554 8.45 -1.98 -22.85
CA ASP A 554 8.83 -2.07 -24.26
C ASP A 554 9.01 -0.69 -24.91
N GLY A 555 8.29 0.36 -24.45
CA GLY A 555 8.51 1.74 -24.92
C GLY A 555 9.82 2.37 -24.44
N VAL A 556 10.43 1.83 -23.38
CA VAL A 556 11.65 2.39 -22.75
C VAL A 556 12.91 2.07 -23.56
N THR A 557 12.92 0.98 -24.32
CA THR A 557 14.08 0.53 -25.11
C THR A 557 14.22 1.29 -26.44
N ALA A 558 13.13 1.81 -27.00
CA ALA A 558 13.15 2.54 -28.27
C ALA A 558 13.83 3.92 -28.17
N ASP A 559 13.59 4.68 -27.10
CA ASP A 559 14.15 6.03 -26.89
C ASP A 559 15.65 6.02 -26.56
N ALA A 560 16.22 4.86 -26.20
CA ALA A 560 17.65 4.73 -25.87
C ALA A 560 18.54 4.44 -27.11
N SER A 561 17.94 4.21 -28.29
CA SER A 561 18.65 3.74 -29.49
C SER A 561 19.11 4.82 -30.48
N THR A 562 18.85 6.11 -30.24
CA THR A 562 19.43 7.19 -31.07
C THR A 562 20.89 7.43 -30.70
N GLY A 563 21.79 6.70 -31.36
CA GLY A 563 23.24 6.92 -31.30
C GLY A 563 23.70 8.24 -31.94
N PRO A 564 24.93 8.71 -31.65
CA PRO A 564 25.45 9.94 -32.19
C PRO A 564 26.00 9.69 -33.60
N GLY A 565 25.20 9.96 -34.63
CA GLY A 565 25.57 9.80 -36.04
C GLY A 565 25.67 11.14 -36.77
N SER A 566 26.91 11.52 -37.10
CA SER A 566 27.42 12.46 -38.13
C SER A 566 26.44 13.43 -38.83
N GLY A 567 26.81 14.71 -38.80
CA GLY A 567 26.11 15.79 -39.48
C GLY A 567 26.05 15.71 -41.01
N GLN A 568 24.91 16.15 -41.53
CA GLN A 568 24.75 16.86 -42.79
C GLN A 568 23.53 17.79 -42.66
N GLY A 569 23.58 18.92 -43.36
CA GLY A 569 22.78 20.13 -43.15
C GLY A 569 21.28 20.06 -43.46
N PRO A 570 20.58 21.21 -43.34
CA PRO A 570 19.17 21.27 -43.02
C PRO A 570 18.29 21.23 -44.27
N THR A 571 17.45 20.21 -44.39
CA THR A 571 16.26 20.27 -45.25
C THR A 571 15.03 20.43 -44.36
N ALA A 572 14.36 21.56 -44.56
CA ALA A 572 13.16 21.95 -43.85
C ALA A 572 11.99 21.05 -44.24
N ASP A 573 11.79 19.98 -43.47
CA ASP A 573 10.53 19.22 -43.48
C ASP A 573 9.89 19.31 -42.09
N HIS A 574 8.62 19.71 -42.09
CA HIS A 574 7.77 19.80 -40.92
C HIS A 574 7.59 18.42 -40.26
N HIS A 575 8.52 18.05 -39.40
CA HIS A 575 8.28 17.01 -38.42
C HIS A 575 7.34 17.56 -37.34
N THR A 576 6.05 17.36 -37.55
CA THR A 576 5.08 17.29 -36.46
C THR A 576 5.58 16.24 -35.48
N HIS A 577 6.15 16.71 -34.37
CA HIS A 577 6.44 15.91 -33.19
C HIS A 577 5.09 15.41 -32.69
N VAL A 578 4.64 14.26 -33.19
CA VAL A 578 3.52 13.51 -32.60
C VAL A 578 4.08 12.97 -31.29
N GLN A 579 4.09 13.83 -30.29
CA GLN A 579 4.27 13.48 -28.90
C GLN A 579 3.12 12.53 -28.59
N ARG A 580 3.37 11.21 -28.71
CA ARG A 580 2.43 10.20 -28.26
C ARG A 580 2.13 10.57 -26.82
N VAL A 581 0.89 10.98 -26.57
CA VAL A 581 0.36 11.22 -25.23
C VAL A 581 0.31 9.85 -24.56
N HIS A 582 1.46 9.37 -24.10
CA HIS A 582 1.53 8.24 -23.20
C HIS A 582 0.69 8.58 -21.98
N ASP A 583 -0.15 7.65 -21.58
CA ASP A 583 -1.08 7.79 -20.47
C ASP A 583 -0.29 8.26 -19.22
N ALA A 584 -0.46 9.54 -18.85
CA ALA A 584 0.30 10.16 -17.76
C ALA A 584 0.11 9.42 -16.41
N ASN A 585 -0.92 8.58 -16.35
CA ASN A 585 -1.32 7.71 -15.26
C ASN A 585 -0.33 6.58 -14.93
N LEU A 586 0.66 6.31 -15.80
CA LEU A 586 1.51 5.13 -15.66
C LEU A 586 2.98 5.45 -15.45
N ARG A 587 3.39 6.71 -15.64
CA ARG A 587 4.80 7.06 -15.60
C ARG A 587 5.33 6.99 -14.16
N PRO A 588 6.30 6.11 -13.87
CA PRO A 588 6.97 6.11 -12.58
C PRO A 588 7.67 7.45 -12.33
N PHE A 589 7.61 7.92 -11.09
CA PHE A 589 8.40 9.07 -10.64
C PHE A 589 9.49 8.63 -9.67
N GLU A 590 10.57 9.40 -9.59
CA GLU A 590 11.68 9.10 -8.70
C GLU A 590 11.31 9.39 -7.24
N LEU A 591 11.59 8.42 -6.37
CA LEU A 591 11.44 8.56 -4.93
C LEU A 591 12.73 9.08 -4.28
N SER A 592 12.55 9.72 -3.12
CA SER A 592 13.63 10.02 -2.19
C SER A 592 13.23 9.52 -0.81
N CYS A 593 14.22 9.13 -0.02
CA CYS A 593 13.97 8.62 1.33
C CYS A 593 15.17 8.87 2.23
N TYR A 594 15.02 8.61 3.52
CA TYR A 594 16.15 8.44 4.41
C TYR A 594 16.14 7.08 5.11
N GLU A 595 17.32 6.52 5.29
CA GLU A 595 17.57 5.40 6.19
C GLU A 595 17.62 5.91 7.62
N ARG A 596 16.79 5.32 8.51
CA ARG A 596 16.77 5.71 9.92
C ARG A 596 18.06 5.26 10.60
N PRO A 597 18.61 6.08 11.51
CA PRO A 597 19.72 5.68 12.34
C PRO A 597 19.24 4.67 13.38
N LEU A 598 20.17 3.91 13.98
CA LEU A 598 19.79 3.03 15.09
C LEU A 598 19.32 3.90 16.27
N LEU A 599 18.45 3.35 17.12
CA LEU A 599 17.96 4.08 18.29
C LEU A 599 19.11 4.57 19.17
N GLU A 600 20.16 3.74 19.29
CA GLU A 600 21.40 4.00 20.04
C GLU A 600 22.21 5.16 19.46
N ASP A 601 22.09 5.42 18.15
CA ASP A 601 22.84 6.48 17.46
C ASP A 601 22.27 7.89 17.76
N ARG A 602 21.16 7.99 18.52
CA ARG A 602 20.51 9.26 18.92
C ARG A 602 20.30 10.23 17.75
N GLY A 603 19.82 9.72 16.62
CA GLY A 603 19.56 10.52 15.42
C GLY A 603 20.79 10.81 14.55
N LYS A 604 22.00 10.39 14.94
CA LYS A 604 23.21 10.54 14.11
C LYS A 604 23.29 9.42 13.07
N GLY A 605 23.78 9.72 11.87
CA GLY A 605 24.00 8.71 10.83
C GLY A 605 22.79 8.45 9.92
N VAL A 606 21.85 9.40 9.83
CA VAL A 606 20.81 9.43 8.79
C VAL A 606 21.46 9.42 7.41
N LYS A 607 21.04 8.50 6.53
CA LYS A 607 21.49 8.47 5.13
C LYS A 607 20.34 8.88 4.22
N LEU A 608 20.50 10.00 3.52
CA LEU A 608 19.57 10.38 2.47
C LEU A 608 19.85 9.53 1.23
N MET A 609 18.79 9.07 0.58
CA MET A 609 18.84 8.24 -0.62
C MET A 609 17.91 8.80 -1.69
N MET A 610 18.31 8.68 -2.96
CA MET A 610 17.49 9.07 -4.10
C MET A 610 17.44 7.94 -5.12
N GLN A 611 16.35 7.87 -5.88
CA GLN A 611 16.26 6.94 -7.01
C GLN A 611 16.85 7.54 -8.28
N HIS A 612 17.45 6.70 -9.11
CA HIS A 612 17.69 6.98 -10.52
C HIS A 612 16.35 6.95 -11.29
N PRO A 613 16.25 7.65 -12.43
CA PRO A 613 15.12 7.52 -13.33
C PRO A 613 14.85 6.05 -13.66
N PHE A 614 13.58 5.65 -13.62
CA PHE A 614 13.19 4.24 -13.76
C PHE A 614 13.71 3.63 -15.08
N SER A 615 13.58 4.34 -16.20
CA SER A 615 14.04 3.88 -17.52
C SER A 615 15.52 3.54 -17.55
N LYS A 616 16.36 4.42 -16.99
CA LYS A 616 17.82 4.25 -16.92
C LYS A 616 18.22 2.99 -16.16
N ALA A 617 17.54 2.71 -15.06
CA ALA A 617 17.85 1.55 -14.23
C ALA A 617 17.47 0.21 -14.87
N VAL A 618 16.48 0.20 -15.78
CA VAL A 618 16.05 -0.99 -16.52
C VAL A 618 16.94 -1.24 -17.75
N SER A 619 17.27 -0.18 -18.52
CA SER A 619 18.02 -0.30 -19.78
C SER A 619 19.50 -0.66 -19.60
N GLU A 620 20.15 -0.17 -18.53
CA GLU A 620 21.59 -0.41 -18.29
C GLU A 620 21.94 -1.90 -18.08
N ARG A 621 20.96 -2.77 -17.76
CA ARG A 621 21.19 -4.21 -17.62
C ARG A 621 21.16 -4.97 -18.96
N GLU A 622 20.35 -4.52 -19.91
CA GLU A 622 20.26 -5.19 -21.23
C GLU A 622 21.53 -4.97 -22.05
N GLY A 623 22.24 -3.85 -21.86
CA GLY A 623 23.52 -3.56 -22.52
C GLY A 623 24.76 -4.18 -21.86
N ALA A 624 24.66 -4.70 -20.63
CA ALA A 624 25.80 -5.17 -19.84
C ALA A 624 26.19 -6.65 -20.12
N VAL A 625 25.93 -7.15 -21.33
CA VAL A 625 26.35 -8.51 -21.75
C VAL A 625 27.80 -8.54 -22.26
N GLY A 626 28.54 -7.43 -22.27
CA GLY A 626 29.97 -7.46 -22.62
C GLY A 626 30.72 -6.14 -22.48
N GLY A 627 31.12 -5.78 -21.26
CA GLY A 627 32.03 -4.65 -21.06
C GLY A 627 32.57 -4.55 -19.64
N GLU A 628 33.88 -4.55 -19.50
CA GLU A 628 34.72 -4.47 -18.28
C GLU A 628 34.59 -3.13 -17.48
N GLY A 629 33.45 -2.43 -17.55
CA GLY A 629 33.23 -1.11 -16.93
C GLY A 629 32.51 -1.11 -15.58
N ASP A 630 32.20 -2.28 -15.01
CA ASP A 630 31.25 -2.44 -13.88
C ASP A 630 31.79 -2.06 -12.49
N ALA A 631 33.01 -1.53 -12.39
CA ALA A 631 33.63 -1.21 -11.09
C ALA A 631 33.17 0.11 -10.45
N GLU A 632 32.53 1.03 -11.19
CA GLU A 632 32.18 2.37 -10.67
C GLU A 632 30.74 2.53 -10.16
N ARG A 633 29.86 1.52 -10.29
CA ARG A 633 28.52 1.53 -9.68
C ARG A 633 28.25 0.26 -8.87
N GLU A 634 29.06 0.03 -7.85
CA GLU A 634 28.62 -0.84 -6.75
C GLU A 634 27.36 -0.22 -6.12
N GLY A 635 26.19 -0.80 -6.44
CA GLY A 635 24.92 -0.39 -5.83
C GLY A 635 25.03 -0.43 -4.30
N VAL A 636 24.35 0.49 -3.63
CA VAL A 636 24.43 0.60 -2.16
C VAL A 636 24.03 -0.74 -1.54
N PHE A 637 24.95 -1.35 -0.78
CA PHE A 637 24.74 -2.69 -0.24
C PHE A 637 23.44 -2.76 0.58
N GLY A 638 22.62 -3.77 0.32
CA GLY A 638 21.30 -3.93 0.96
C GLY A 638 20.17 -3.13 0.30
N TRP A 639 20.46 -2.27 -0.68
CA TRP A 639 19.46 -1.49 -1.41
C TRP A 639 19.20 -2.05 -2.81
N ASP A 640 18.04 -1.70 -3.37
CA ASP A 640 17.75 -1.88 -4.78
C ASP A 640 18.68 -0.99 -5.62
N ARG A 641 19.10 -1.48 -6.79
CA ARG A 641 20.07 -0.81 -7.68
C ARG A 641 19.61 0.57 -8.14
N ARG A 642 18.30 0.86 -8.09
CA ARG A 642 17.77 2.20 -8.37
C ARG A 642 18.21 3.24 -7.35
N TRP A 643 18.59 2.86 -6.14
CA TRP A 643 18.97 3.79 -5.09
C TRP A 643 20.44 4.14 -5.13
N TRP A 644 20.71 5.42 -4.95
CA TRP A 644 22.05 5.96 -4.78
C TRP A 644 22.06 6.97 -3.63
N GLN A 645 23.21 7.07 -2.97
CA GLN A 645 23.43 8.06 -1.93
C GLN A 645 24.05 9.32 -2.56
N PRO A 646 23.40 10.50 -2.50
CA PRO A 646 24.00 11.72 -2.97
C PRO A 646 25.26 12.07 -2.18
N LEU A 647 26.34 12.35 -2.91
CA LEU A 647 27.57 12.89 -2.34
C LEU A 647 27.28 14.28 -1.76
N VAL A 648 27.27 14.36 -0.44
CA VAL A 648 27.34 15.66 0.25
C VAL A 648 28.78 16.14 0.09
N LYS A 649 29.08 16.88 -0.98
CA LYS A 649 30.39 17.50 -1.18
C LYS A 649 30.70 18.41 0.02
N GLY A 650 31.58 17.93 0.90
CA GLY A 650 31.96 18.63 2.11
C GLY A 650 32.83 19.87 1.82
N LYS A 651 32.40 20.99 2.42
CA LYS A 651 33.16 22.20 2.84
C LYS A 651 32.59 23.53 2.32
N LYS A 652 31.30 23.77 2.55
CA LYS A 652 30.90 25.05 3.16
C LYS A 652 30.11 24.72 4.41
N ARG A 653 30.69 25.02 5.59
CA ARG A 653 29.89 25.16 6.81
C ARG A 653 28.89 26.27 6.52
N ILE A 654 27.70 25.92 6.07
CA ILE A 654 26.56 26.82 6.21
C ILE A 654 26.32 26.85 7.72
N ARG A 655 26.85 27.86 8.40
CA ARG A 655 26.36 28.27 9.72
C ARG A 655 24.93 28.77 9.50
N GLY A 656 24.00 27.83 9.35
CA GLY A 656 22.58 28.10 9.46
C GLY A 656 22.30 28.42 10.91
N ARG A 657 21.79 29.63 11.16
CA ARG A 657 21.47 30.19 12.47
C ARG A 657 20.31 29.42 13.11
N TRP A 658 20.55 28.21 13.57
CA TRP A 658 19.73 27.57 14.60
C TRP A 658 20.25 28.01 15.96
N THR A 659 20.06 29.30 16.29
CA THR A 659 20.21 29.75 17.66
C THR A 659 18.93 29.41 18.41
N ARG A 660 19.07 28.48 19.37
CA ARG A 660 18.27 28.39 20.59
C ARG A 660 17.81 29.79 21.01
N GLY A 661 16.50 30.02 20.99
CA GLY A 661 15.88 31.15 21.67
C GLY A 661 15.36 30.71 23.03
N SER A 662 16.25 30.59 24.02
CA SER A 662 15.93 30.82 25.43
C SER A 662 17.19 30.76 26.30
N GLN A 663 17.61 31.92 26.82
CA GLN A 663 17.98 32.15 28.23
C GLN A 663 18.47 33.60 28.43
N GLY A 664 17.67 34.39 29.17
CA GLY A 664 18.09 35.12 30.39
C GLY A 664 18.73 36.52 30.33
N GLY A 665 18.08 37.47 31.03
CA GLY A 665 18.64 38.72 31.59
C GLY A 665 18.05 39.99 30.95
N VAL A 666 17.27 40.86 31.61
CA VAL A 666 17.23 41.31 33.02
C VAL A 666 15.81 41.29 33.56
#